data_AF-A0A2K1E9V7-F1
#
_entry.id   AF-A0A2K1E9V7-F1
#
_cell.length_a   1.000
_cell.length_b   1.000
_cell.length_c   1.000
_cell.angle_alpha   90.00
_cell.angle_beta   90.00
_cell.angle_gamma   90.00
#
_symmetry.space_group_name_H-M   'P 1'
#
loop_
_entity.id
_entity.type
_entity.pdbx_description
1 polymer ?
#
loop_
_entity_poly.entity_id
_entity_poly.type
_entity_poly.pdbx_seq_one_letter_code
_entity_poly.pdbx_strand_id
1 'polypeptide(L)'
;MSFWLARKRSGQHSDHIQRFDPRFWTVNFPRPMMASVVTTAADALRVECSFHHEGELAGLIWESEDTLDHPLLAYETRADYAHCVLRFRWRSGGVLALDVPHGPTLTIEGRDAEGRKRAWYVRLWNYASGSPTDAQIELRFSELESGFSLPGEAIHPHDIERMFISLAPQGYVEGSEAVLPARVDGWAEMSAIGCEGAGAMLAMGDVLIPAHGEQIATAYDDSFNQTPARLLRSAEGLGYRGRIVHYVGMSHYFRLEPLGGGHYVSLAGGVLNEPCAAWHRSFAEHAKIRDFDVIWSLSYELFDAHCWNDWKQRAHDGSPALTGWEPPSTLLSPAHDGAMSYLRQVANAFVAIAQAAGLPVLFQIGEPWWWVQPDSGAPCLYDTATRAALGGSPAIIADMRSPIDEAQRNVLDAAGAFLAQSTAALAQSVRDAAGGEAEILLLAFTPTVLNPRMPELYRANLPKGWAWPAFDRLQLEDYDWLTDGADAERRRGIAFVTQRLGYPVARQDYMAGFVLLAEDAETCWPRIDAALDEARERGVTQRFVWAMPQISRDGYTRLPPPGEDTMIPFDDVAYPLTLGRDAAACPEFSTSVAVTASGHEYRNALWSDARMRYDVGPGIRSEAELGTLIAFFRARYGPARGFRLRDPFDFSSAAMTGTPSASDQRIGSGDGMASRFRLVKNYGEQQRRITRPQPGSIRIAVGAVETAAWRYEAGGWIVFDSAPAAGAPITAGYLFDVPVRFAEDRLDVSGVSFAAGEAPSVALIEIREAA
;
A
#
# COMPACT_ATOMS: atom_id res chain seq x y z
N MET A 1 -4.31 16.97 8.36
CA MET A 1 -3.61 15.68 8.20
C MET A 1 -4.28 14.97 7.06
N SER A 2 -3.53 14.56 6.04
CA SER A 2 -4.03 13.89 4.82
C SER A 2 -4.41 12.43 5.08
N PHE A 3 -3.86 11.80 6.12
CA PHE A 3 -4.13 10.42 6.48
C PHE A 3 -4.05 10.16 8.00
N TRP A 4 -4.41 8.94 8.41
CA TRP A 4 -4.35 8.42 9.77
C TRP A 4 -3.99 6.92 9.76
N LEU A 5 -3.28 6.43 10.80
CA LEU A 5 -3.06 4.99 11.04
C LEU A 5 -4.01 4.50 12.15
N ALA A 6 -5.15 3.95 11.76
CA ALA A 6 -6.21 3.51 12.65
C ALA A 6 -5.86 2.20 13.37
N ARG A 7 -5.53 2.28 14.66
CA ARG A 7 -5.28 1.08 15.49
C ARG A 7 -6.54 0.40 16.01
N LYS A 8 -7.63 1.16 16.12
CA LYS A 8 -8.95 0.69 16.57
C LYS A 8 -10.02 1.71 16.23
N ARG A 9 -11.28 1.29 16.25
CA ARG A 9 -12.42 2.22 16.31
C ARG A 9 -12.41 2.99 17.64
N SER A 10 -12.64 4.30 17.56
CA SER A 10 -12.70 5.25 18.68
C SER A 10 -13.88 6.23 18.46
N GLY A 11 -15.10 5.69 18.36
CA GLY A 11 -16.32 6.49 18.18
C GLY A 11 -16.82 6.62 16.74
N GLN A 12 -16.15 5.98 15.76
CA GLN A 12 -16.69 5.83 14.41
C GLN A 12 -17.96 4.96 14.42
N HIS A 13 -18.78 5.13 13.37
CA HIS A 13 -20.03 4.39 13.21
C HIS A 13 -19.80 2.87 13.18
N SER A 14 -20.78 2.16 13.73
CA SER A 14 -20.83 0.71 13.75
C SER A 14 -22.23 0.24 13.37
N ASP A 15 -22.29 -0.89 12.69
CA ASP A 15 -23.52 -1.65 12.45
C ASP A 15 -23.38 -3.04 13.09
N HIS A 16 -24.31 -3.95 12.82
CA HIS A 16 -24.27 -5.32 13.30
C HIS A 16 -24.39 -6.31 12.15
N ILE A 17 -23.58 -7.36 12.20
CA ILE A 17 -23.72 -8.52 11.33
C ILE A 17 -24.22 -9.71 12.12
N GLN A 18 -24.90 -10.65 11.45
CA GLN A 18 -25.13 -11.95 12.04
C GLN A 18 -23.78 -12.68 12.13
N ARG A 19 -23.50 -13.31 13.27
CA ARG A 19 -22.35 -14.20 13.44
C ARG A 19 -22.43 -15.29 12.36
N PHE A 20 -21.27 -15.70 11.83
CA PHE A 20 -21.15 -16.62 10.69
C PHE A 20 -21.53 -16.03 9.34
N ASP A 21 -21.57 -14.70 9.21
CA ASP A 21 -21.79 -14.03 7.92
C ASP A 21 -20.85 -14.59 6.83
N PRO A 22 -21.41 -15.04 5.68
CA PRO A 22 -20.67 -15.72 4.61
C PRO A 22 -19.41 -14.99 4.15
N ARG A 23 -19.37 -13.66 4.22
CA ARG A 23 -18.25 -12.85 3.74
C ARG A 23 -16.96 -13.09 4.52
N PHE A 24 -17.07 -13.45 5.81
CA PHE A 24 -15.94 -13.45 6.73
C PHE A 24 -15.32 -14.83 6.97
N TRP A 25 -15.92 -15.88 6.38
CA TRP A 25 -15.29 -17.20 6.34
C TRP A 25 -14.04 -17.16 5.47
N THR A 26 -13.03 -17.93 5.87
CA THR A 26 -11.78 -18.08 5.13
C THR A 26 -11.52 -19.54 4.78
N VAL A 27 -10.56 -19.80 3.89
CA VAL A 27 -10.10 -21.15 3.58
C VAL A 27 -8.59 -21.26 3.74
N ASN A 28 -8.11 -22.37 4.29
CA ASN A 28 -6.69 -22.68 4.34
C ASN A 28 -6.43 -24.12 3.89
N PHE A 29 -5.26 -24.37 3.31
CA PHE A 29 -4.89 -25.66 2.73
C PHE A 29 -3.36 -25.79 2.53
N PRO A 30 -2.80 -27.01 2.58
CA PRO A 30 -1.42 -27.25 2.17
C PRO A 30 -1.24 -27.13 0.64
N ARG A 31 -0.03 -26.90 0.14
CA ARG A 31 0.27 -27.06 -1.29
C ARG A 31 0.68 -28.51 -1.58
N PRO A 32 0.45 -29.06 -2.79
CA PRO A 32 -0.04 -28.39 -4.00
C PRO A 32 -1.57 -28.35 -4.20
N MET A 33 -2.40 -28.83 -3.26
CA MET A 33 -3.83 -28.57 -3.37
C MET A 33 -4.14 -27.08 -3.44
N MET A 34 -5.29 -26.76 -4.05
CA MET A 34 -5.81 -25.41 -4.16
C MET A 34 -7.24 -25.38 -3.65
N ALA A 35 -7.61 -24.34 -2.93
CA ALA A 35 -9.00 -24.08 -2.57
C ALA A 35 -9.32 -22.58 -2.57
N SER A 36 -10.61 -22.27 -2.65
CA SER A 36 -11.11 -20.89 -2.60
C SER A 36 -12.48 -20.87 -1.95
N VAL A 37 -12.83 -19.76 -1.31
CA VAL A 37 -14.18 -19.53 -0.78
C VAL A 37 -14.81 -18.30 -1.46
N VAL A 38 -16.08 -18.42 -1.85
CA VAL A 38 -16.86 -17.33 -2.44
C VAL A 38 -18.24 -17.25 -1.80
N THR A 39 -18.81 -16.05 -1.75
CA THR A 39 -20.21 -15.85 -1.34
C THR A 39 -21.13 -16.08 -2.54
N THR A 40 -22.19 -16.87 -2.37
CA THR A 40 -23.19 -17.15 -3.43
C THR A 40 -24.55 -16.51 -3.14
N ALA A 41 -24.80 -16.11 -1.89
CA ALA A 41 -25.93 -15.29 -1.45
C ALA A 41 -25.57 -14.53 -0.17
N ALA A 42 -26.48 -13.72 0.35
CA ALA A 42 -26.29 -13.03 1.64
C ALA A 42 -26.13 -13.99 2.83
N ASP A 43 -26.70 -15.19 2.72
CA ASP A 43 -26.71 -16.27 3.71
C ASP A 43 -26.07 -17.57 3.16
N ALA A 44 -25.24 -17.48 2.12
CA ALA A 44 -24.61 -18.64 1.52
C ALA A 44 -23.17 -18.39 1.02
N LEU A 45 -22.34 -19.41 1.20
CA LEU A 45 -20.98 -19.49 0.68
C LEU A 45 -20.73 -20.85 0.03
N ARG A 46 -19.70 -20.89 -0.82
CA ARG A 46 -19.23 -22.09 -1.49
C ARG A 46 -17.71 -22.16 -1.46
N VAL A 47 -17.20 -23.36 -1.20
CA VAL A 47 -15.79 -23.71 -1.26
C VAL A 47 -15.56 -24.63 -2.45
N GLU A 48 -14.57 -24.30 -3.27
CA GLU A 48 -14.05 -25.15 -4.34
C GLU A 48 -12.67 -25.68 -3.92
N CYS A 49 -12.37 -26.94 -4.25
CA CYS A 49 -11.12 -27.60 -3.91
C CYS A 49 -10.58 -28.42 -5.10
N SER A 50 -9.25 -28.47 -5.21
CA SER A 50 -8.52 -29.28 -6.18
C SER A 50 -7.38 -30.00 -5.46
N PHE A 51 -7.49 -31.32 -5.35
CA PHE A 51 -6.59 -32.19 -4.60
C PHE A 51 -5.65 -32.99 -5.51
N HIS A 52 -4.43 -33.19 -5.06
CA HIS A 52 -3.31 -33.87 -5.71
C HIS A 52 -2.73 -35.03 -4.88
N HIS A 53 -2.85 -35.01 -3.55
CA HIS A 53 -2.34 -36.06 -2.66
C HIS A 53 -3.44 -36.62 -1.73
N GLU A 54 -3.24 -37.86 -1.27
CA GLU A 54 -4.19 -38.56 -0.40
C GLU A 54 -4.36 -37.90 0.97
N GLY A 55 -3.31 -37.30 1.55
CA GLY A 55 -3.37 -36.66 2.87
C GLY A 55 -3.78 -35.19 2.86
N GLU A 56 -4.15 -34.64 1.71
CA GLU A 56 -4.54 -33.23 1.58
C GLU A 56 -5.94 -32.94 2.13
N LEU A 57 -6.08 -31.78 2.78
CA LEU A 57 -7.31 -31.36 3.45
C LEU A 57 -7.43 -29.84 3.40
N ALA A 58 -8.60 -29.33 2.97
CA ALA A 58 -8.94 -27.91 3.10
C ALA A 58 -9.70 -27.67 4.41
N GLY A 59 -9.48 -26.54 5.05
CA GLY A 59 -10.25 -26.06 6.19
C GLY A 59 -11.05 -24.83 5.82
N LEU A 60 -12.37 -24.90 5.94
CA LEU A 60 -13.26 -23.73 5.91
C LEU A 60 -13.34 -23.15 7.33
N ILE A 61 -12.86 -21.94 7.54
CA ILE A 61 -12.50 -21.38 8.85
C ILE A 61 -13.41 -20.20 9.20
N TRP A 62 -13.85 -20.17 10.46
CA TRP A 62 -14.43 -19.01 11.12
C TRP A 62 -13.57 -18.65 12.34
N GLU A 63 -13.10 -17.40 12.43
CA GLU A 63 -12.30 -16.91 13.55
C GLU A 63 -13.12 -15.98 14.45
N SER A 64 -12.96 -16.10 15.76
CA SER A 64 -13.66 -15.23 16.72
C SER A 64 -13.11 -13.80 16.73
N GLU A 65 -11.90 -13.59 16.23
CA GLU A 65 -11.24 -12.31 16.05
C GLU A 65 -11.07 -12.03 14.56
N ASP A 66 -11.38 -10.80 14.14
CA ASP A 66 -11.11 -10.34 12.78
C ASP A 66 -9.71 -9.70 12.71
N THR A 67 -8.76 -10.44 12.16
CA THR A 67 -7.36 -9.97 12.00
C THR A 67 -7.04 -9.54 10.57
N LEU A 68 -7.96 -9.74 9.62
CA LEU A 68 -7.71 -9.51 8.19
C LEU A 68 -8.29 -8.18 7.71
N ASP A 69 -9.40 -7.73 8.29
CA ASP A 69 -9.98 -6.44 7.94
C ASP A 69 -9.26 -5.28 8.62
N HIS A 70 -9.30 -4.14 7.93
CA HIS A 70 -8.88 -2.87 8.50
C HIS A 70 -9.60 -2.61 9.84
N PRO A 71 -8.92 -2.09 10.90
CA PRO A 71 -9.50 -1.91 12.23
C PRO A 71 -10.80 -1.09 12.27
N LEU A 72 -11.00 -0.19 11.31
CA LEU A 72 -12.25 0.57 11.16
C LEU A 72 -13.43 -0.24 10.61
N LEU A 73 -13.21 -1.40 10.02
CA LEU A 73 -14.19 -2.23 9.32
C LEU A 73 -14.40 -3.61 9.96
N ALA A 74 -13.41 -4.08 10.71
CA ALA A 74 -13.41 -5.39 11.39
C ALA A 74 -14.66 -5.64 12.25
N TYR A 75 -15.13 -6.89 12.35
CA TYR A 75 -16.13 -7.24 13.36
C TYR A 75 -15.53 -7.31 14.77
N GLU A 76 -16.37 -7.23 15.80
CA GLU A 76 -15.91 -7.31 17.19
C GLU A 76 -15.40 -8.70 17.55
N THR A 77 -14.32 -8.76 18.33
CA THR A 77 -13.80 -10.03 18.86
C THR A 77 -14.76 -10.59 19.90
N ARG A 78 -15.27 -11.81 19.67
CA ARG A 78 -16.17 -12.47 20.63
C ARG A 78 -15.98 -13.99 20.66
N ALA A 79 -15.24 -14.46 21.68
CA ALA A 79 -14.91 -15.86 21.88
C ALA A 79 -15.99 -16.69 22.59
N ASP A 80 -17.03 -16.06 23.16
CA ASP A 80 -18.14 -16.76 23.83
C ASP A 80 -19.25 -17.12 22.82
N TYR A 81 -19.52 -18.42 22.72
CA TYR A 81 -20.56 -19.06 21.91
C TYR A 81 -21.61 -19.77 22.78
N ALA A 82 -21.58 -19.63 24.10
CA ALA A 82 -22.61 -20.19 24.96
C ALA A 82 -23.99 -19.65 24.56
N HIS A 83 -24.95 -20.57 24.43
CA HIS A 83 -26.31 -20.30 23.96
C HIS A 83 -26.41 -19.77 22.51
N CYS A 84 -25.35 -19.83 21.70
CA CYS A 84 -25.44 -19.68 20.25
C CYS A 84 -25.97 -20.97 19.60
N VAL A 85 -26.82 -20.81 18.58
CA VAL A 85 -27.25 -21.89 17.69
C VAL A 85 -26.91 -21.50 16.26
N LEU A 86 -26.04 -22.27 15.60
CA LEU A 86 -25.73 -22.13 14.17
C LEU A 86 -26.56 -23.14 13.37
N ARG A 87 -27.25 -22.66 12.35
CA ARG A 87 -28.06 -23.46 11.41
C ARG A 87 -27.60 -23.18 9.99
N PHE A 88 -27.50 -24.22 9.18
CA PHE A 88 -27.26 -24.09 7.74
C PHE A 88 -27.62 -25.39 7.02
N ARG A 89 -27.92 -25.28 5.73
CA ARG A 89 -27.98 -26.41 4.81
C ARG A 89 -26.59 -26.66 4.25
N TRP A 90 -26.10 -27.88 4.43
CA TRP A 90 -24.87 -28.37 3.82
C TRP A 90 -25.16 -29.09 2.51
N ARG A 91 -24.42 -28.77 1.46
CA ARG A 91 -24.34 -29.58 0.22
C ARG A 91 -22.90 -29.81 -0.17
N SER A 92 -22.56 -30.98 -0.69
CA SER A 92 -21.18 -31.28 -1.10
C SER A 92 -21.09 -32.31 -2.22
N GLY A 93 -19.97 -32.29 -2.95
CA GLY A 93 -19.65 -33.26 -4.00
C GLY A 93 -18.14 -33.34 -4.24
N GLY A 94 -17.62 -34.50 -4.66
CA GLY A 94 -16.19 -34.72 -4.90
C GLY A 94 -15.32 -34.81 -3.62
N VAL A 95 -15.83 -34.37 -2.47
CA VAL A 95 -15.25 -34.57 -1.13
C VAL A 95 -15.91 -35.75 -0.41
N LEU A 96 -15.33 -36.21 0.69
CA LEU A 96 -15.93 -37.21 1.57
C LEU A 96 -17.29 -36.72 2.12
N ALA A 97 -18.25 -37.64 2.23
CA ALA A 97 -19.59 -37.35 2.75
C ALA A 97 -19.60 -37.16 4.28
N LEU A 98 -20.66 -36.59 4.84
CA LEU A 98 -20.77 -36.33 6.28
C LEU A 98 -20.70 -37.61 7.14
N ASP A 99 -21.26 -38.72 6.65
CA ASP A 99 -21.50 -39.94 7.41
C ASP A 99 -20.35 -40.96 7.40
N VAL A 100 -19.20 -40.61 6.82
CA VAL A 100 -18.01 -41.49 6.74
C VAL A 100 -16.88 -41.01 7.66
N PRO A 101 -15.90 -41.88 8.00
CA PRO A 101 -14.65 -41.46 8.64
C PRO A 101 -13.94 -40.38 7.83
N HIS A 102 -13.36 -39.39 8.51
CA HIS A 102 -12.73 -38.20 7.90
C HIS A 102 -13.64 -37.35 7.00
N GLY A 103 -14.96 -37.60 7.03
CA GLY A 103 -15.95 -36.67 6.49
C GLY A 103 -15.90 -35.30 7.19
N PRO A 104 -16.60 -34.29 6.67
CA PRO A 104 -16.55 -32.94 7.21
C PRO A 104 -16.78 -32.89 8.72
N THR A 105 -15.74 -32.45 9.42
CA THR A 105 -15.67 -32.40 10.87
C THR A 105 -15.35 -30.97 11.28
N LEU A 106 -16.14 -30.45 12.22
CA LEU A 106 -15.91 -29.15 12.83
C LEU A 106 -14.87 -29.31 13.94
N THR A 107 -13.66 -28.84 13.70
CA THR A 107 -12.66 -28.70 14.75
C THR A 107 -12.82 -27.35 15.40
N ILE A 108 -13.02 -27.35 16.72
CA ILE A 108 -13.14 -26.14 17.54
C ILE A 108 -11.85 -26.01 18.34
N GLU A 109 -11.15 -24.89 18.19
CA GLU A 109 -9.93 -24.58 18.92
C GLU A 109 -10.17 -23.40 19.87
N GLY A 110 -9.72 -23.55 21.10
CA GLY A 110 -9.94 -22.55 22.14
C GLY A 110 -9.29 -22.94 23.45
N ARG A 111 -9.92 -22.56 24.56
CA ARG A 111 -9.45 -22.86 25.91
C ARG A 111 -10.52 -23.59 26.70
N ASP A 112 -10.09 -24.54 27.53
CA ASP A 112 -10.98 -25.20 28.48
C ASP A 112 -11.31 -24.29 29.68
N ALA A 113 -12.13 -24.78 30.61
CA ALA A 113 -12.55 -24.03 31.80
C ALA A 113 -11.38 -23.61 32.72
N GLU A 114 -10.21 -24.25 32.59
CA GLU A 114 -8.99 -23.90 33.30
C GLU A 114 -8.06 -22.96 32.50
N GLY A 115 -8.49 -22.50 31.31
CA GLY A 115 -7.75 -21.59 30.44
C GLY A 115 -6.67 -22.26 29.59
N ARG A 116 -6.63 -23.60 29.52
CA ARG A 116 -5.61 -24.36 28.78
C ARG A 116 -6.06 -24.56 27.34
N LYS A 117 -5.13 -24.44 26.38
CA LYS A 117 -5.42 -24.67 24.96
C LYS A 117 -5.96 -26.08 24.73
N ARG A 118 -7.07 -26.18 24.00
CA ARG A 118 -7.78 -27.42 23.71
C ARG A 118 -8.36 -27.38 22.29
N ALA A 119 -8.44 -28.55 21.66
CA ALA A 119 -9.13 -28.75 20.40
C ALA A 119 -10.20 -29.84 20.58
N TRP A 120 -11.40 -29.60 20.06
CA TRP A 120 -12.53 -30.52 20.06
C TRP A 120 -12.94 -30.86 18.64
N TYR A 121 -13.16 -32.14 18.35
CA TYR A 121 -13.54 -32.61 17.02
C TYR A 121 -15.02 -33.00 17.01
N VAL A 122 -15.86 -32.14 16.45
CA VAL A 122 -17.31 -32.29 16.40
C VAL A 122 -17.71 -32.80 15.02
N ARG A 123 -18.14 -34.05 14.97
CA ARG A 123 -18.60 -34.66 13.72
C ARG A 123 -19.97 -34.09 13.32
N LEU A 124 -20.02 -33.38 12.19
CA LEU A 124 -21.22 -32.68 11.73
C LEU A 124 -22.43 -33.60 11.53
N TRP A 125 -22.21 -34.85 11.09
CA TRP A 125 -23.28 -35.83 10.88
C TRP A 125 -24.09 -36.16 12.13
N ASN A 126 -23.49 -36.07 13.31
CA ASN A 126 -24.20 -36.31 14.58
C ASN A 126 -25.30 -35.27 14.84
N TYR A 127 -25.27 -34.14 14.13
CA TYR A 127 -26.18 -33.00 14.26
C TYR A 127 -26.88 -32.67 12.94
N ALA A 128 -26.94 -33.63 12.01
CA ALA A 128 -27.47 -33.47 10.66
C ALA A 128 -28.82 -34.19 10.49
N SER A 129 -29.69 -33.61 9.66
CA SER A 129 -30.94 -34.21 9.20
C SER A 129 -31.04 -34.13 7.67
N GLY A 130 -31.12 -35.27 6.99
CA GLY A 130 -31.12 -35.36 5.54
C GLY A 130 -30.25 -36.50 5.04
N SER A 131 -29.55 -36.27 3.93
CA SER A 131 -28.62 -37.22 3.32
C SER A 131 -27.16 -36.84 3.60
N PRO A 132 -26.20 -37.77 3.48
CA PRO A 132 -24.79 -37.49 3.77
C PRO A 132 -24.14 -36.37 2.94
N THR A 133 -24.74 -35.98 1.80
CA THR A 133 -24.24 -34.93 0.91
C THR A 133 -25.20 -33.75 0.74
N ASP A 134 -26.38 -33.80 1.36
CA ASP A 134 -27.39 -32.74 1.41
C ASP A 134 -28.19 -32.87 2.71
N ALA A 135 -27.85 -32.06 3.72
CA ALA A 135 -28.43 -32.13 5.05
C ALA A 135 -28.60 -30.75 5.68
N GLN A 136 -29.60 -30.64 6.55
CA GLN A 136 -29.72 -29.54 7.50
C GLN A 136 -28.86 -29.82 8.72
N ILE A 137 -27.99 -28.89 9.08
CA ILE A 137 -27.11 -28.98 10.23
C ILE A 137 -27.54 -27.96 11.28
N GLU A 138 -27.62 -28.40 12.54
CA GLU A 138 -27.99 -27.56 13.68
C GLU A 138 -26.98 -27.76 14.82
N LEU A 139 -26.16 -26.73 15.08
CA LEU A 139 -25.11 -26.77 16.09
C LEU A 139 -25.48 -25.87 17.27
N ARG A 140 -25.90 -26.49 18.37
CA ARG A 140 -26.18 -25.82 19.65
C ARG A 140 -24.92 -25.85 20.49
N PHE A 141 -24.15 -24.76 20.52
CA PHE A 141 -22.80 -24.74 21.10
C PHE A 141 -22.73 -25.19 22.57
N SER A 142 -23.76 -24.92 23.37
CA SER A 142 -23.83 -25.37 24.77
C SER A 142 -24.12 -26.86 24.96
N GLU A 143 -24.49 -27.56 23.88
CA GLU A 143 -24.88 -28.97 23.86
C GLU A 143 -23.95 -29.81 22.96
N LEU A 144 -22.93 -29.18 22.35
CA LEU A 144 -22.01 -29.89 21.48
C LEU A 144 -21.08 -30.81 22.30
N GLU A 145 -20.96 -32.03 21.80
CA GLU A 145 -20.03 -33.05 22.26
C GLU A 145 -19.10 -33.46 21.12
N SER A 146 -17.82 -33.65 21.46
CA SER A 146 -16.75 -34.06 20.56
C SER A 146 -16.61 -35.58 20.53
N GLY A 147 -16.22 -36.12 19.37
CA GLY A 147 -16.08 -37.55 19.13
C GLY A 147 -16.81 -38.03 17.87
N PHE A 148 -16.47 -39.23 17.42
CA PHE A 148 -17.07 -39.83 16.23
C PHE A 148 -18.53 -40.25 16.47
N SER A 149 -18.84 -40.75 17.66
CA SER A 149 -20.19 -41.15 18.11
C SER A 149 -20.55 -40.42 19.40
N LEU A 150 -21.85 -40.25 19.64
CA LEU A 150 -22.37 -39.70 20.90
C LEU A 150 -22.78 -40.81 21.88
N PRO A 151 -22.66 -40.59 23.21
CA PRO A 151 -22.13 -39.38 23.85
C PRO A 151 -20.60 -39.28 23.75
N GLY A 152 -20.10 -38.06 23.72
CA GLY A 152 -18.70 -37.67 23.62
C GLY A 152 -18.24 -36.73 24.75
N GLU A 153 -17.10 -36.08 24.59
CA GLU A 153 -16.65 -35.03 25.53
C GLU A 153 -17.35 -33.71 25.21
N ALA A 154 -18.11 -33.15 26.15
CA ALA A 154 -18.75 -31.84 26.02
C ALA A 154 -17.70 -30.74 25.72
N ILE A 155 -18.00 -29.87 24.77
CA ILE A 155 -17.11 -28.76 24.43
C ILE A 155 -17.21 -27.64 25.47
N HIS A 156 -16.17 -26.78 25.54
CA HIS A 156 -16.24 -25.55 26.32
C HIS A 156 -16.54 -24.34 25.41
N PRO A 157 -17.76 -23.77 25.44
CA PRO A 157 -18.18 -22.78 24.46
C PRO A 157 -17.79 -21.33 24.80
N HIS A 158 -17.21 -21.05 25.97
CA HIS A 158 -17.01 -19.67 26.44
C HIS A 158 -15.72 -19.01 25.94
N ASP A 159 -14.78 -19.78 25.39
CA ASP A 159 -13.47 -19.29 24.97
C ASP A 159 -12.99 -20.03 23.71
N ILE A 160 -13.74 -19.88 22.63
CA ILE A 160 -13.41 -20.42 21.30
C ILE A 160 -12.60 -19.37 20.53
N GLU A 161 -11.36 -19.70 20.16
CA GLU A 161 -10.48 -18.85 19.37
C GLU A 161 -10.88 -18.94 17.88
N ARG A 162 -11.06 -20.15 17.35
CA ARG A 162 -11.48 -20.39 15.95
C ARG A 162 -12.15 -21.74 15.75
N MET A 163 -12.78 -21.91 14.60
CA MET A 163 -13.38 -23.16 14.16
C MET A 163 -13.03 -23.44 12.70
N PHE A 164 -12.82 -24.71 12.35
CA PHE A 164 -12.63 -25.10 10.95
C PHE A 164 -13.41 -26.37 10.60
N ILE A 165 -14.08 -26.37 9.44
CA ILE A 165 -14.74 -27.53 8.85
C ILE A 165 -13.78 -28.16 7.83
N SER A 166 -13.41 -29.42 8.05
CA SER A 166 -12.52 -30.15 7.14
C SER A 166 -13.20 -30.57 5.84
N LEU A 167 -12.46 -30.53 4.74
CA LEU A 167 -12.84 -31.05 3.43
C LEU A 167 -11.70 -31.92 2.89
N ALA A 168 -11.97 -33.21 2.74
CA ALA A 168 -11.00 -34.20 2.28
C ALA A 168 -11.46 -34.88 0.98
N PRO A 169 -10.53 -35.25 0.08
CA PRO A 169 -10.88 -35.90 -1.19
C PRO A 169 -11.37 -37.34 -0.99
N GLN A 170 -12.05 -37.88 -2.00
CA GLN A 170 -12.22 -39.33 -2.08
C GLN A 170 -10.86 -40.03 -2.14
N GLY A 171 -10.68 -41.08 -1.33
CA GLY A 171 -9.38 -41.76 -1.19
C GLY A 171 -8.45 -41.13 -0.15
N TYR A 172 -8.96 -40.22 0.69
CA TYR A 172 -8.16 -39.60 1.75
C TYR A 172 -7.52 -40.63 2.70
N VAL A 173 -6.24 -40.43 2.99
CA VAL A 173 -5.47 -41.20 3.96
C VAL A 173 -4.71 -40.22 4.85
N GLU A 174 -5.05 -40.22 6.14
CA GLU A 174 -4.47 -39.29 7.11
C GLU A 174 -2.93 -39.40 7.15
N GLY A 175 -2.27 -38.25 6.94
CA GLY A 175 -0.80 -38.15 6.93
C GLY A 175 -0.11 -38.75 5.71
N SER A 176 -0.84 -39.18 4.68
CA SER A 176 -0.25 -39.72 3.44
C SER A 176 0.29 -38.61 2.54
N GLU A 177 1.54 -38.75 2.10
CA GLU A 177 2.14 -37.91 1.06
C GLU A 177 2.01 -38.54 -0.34
N ALA A 178 1.24 -39.62 -0.48
CA ALA A 178 1.08 -40.30 -1.76
C ALA A 178 0.25 -39.47 -2.74
N VAL A 179 0.71 -39.41 -4.00
CA VAL A 179 0.00 -38.72 -5.09
C VAL A 179 -1.25 -39.50 -5.46
N LEU A 180 -2.38 -38.80 -5.61
CA LEU A 180 -3.62 -39.40 -6.08
C LEU A 180 -3.45 -39.90 -7.52
N PRO A 181 -4.12 -41.01 -7.91
CA PRO A 181 -4.03 -41.54 -9.28
C PRO A 181 -4.43 -40.54 -10.37
N ALA A 182 -5.32 -39.62 -10.02
CA ALA A 182 -5.66 -38.44 -10.79
C ALA A 182 -6.07 -37.33 -9.83
N ARG A 183 -5.92 -36.07 -10.27
CA ARG A 183 -6.41 -34.90 -9.53
C ARG A 183 -7.92 -35.05 -9.25
N VAL A 184 -8.33 -34.78 -8.02
CA VAL A 184 -9.74 -34.82 -7.59
C VAL A 184 -10.22 -33.39 -7.35
N ASP A 185 -11.25 -32.97 -8.06
CA ASP A 185 -11.95 -31.70 -7.79
C ASP A 185 -13.15 -31.97 -6.88
N GLY A 186 -13.39 -31.10 -5.90
CA GLY A 186 -14.49 -31.22 -4.94
C GLY A 186 -14.99 -29.88 -4.47
N TRP A 187 -16.18 -29.86 -3.89
CA TRP A 187 -16.83 -28.66 -3.41
C TRP A 187 -17.72 -28.90 -2.20
N ALA A 188 -17.90 -27.85 -1.40
CA ALA A 188 -18.89 -27.79 -0.33
C ALA A 188 -19.61 -26.44 -0.34
N GLU A 189 -20.88 -26.43 0.03
CA GLU A 189 -21.70 -25.23 0.11
C GLU A 189 -22.44 -25.22 1.45
N MET A 190 -22.37 -24.07 2.13
CA MET A 190 -23.20 -23.76 3.28
C MET A 190 -24.18 -22.67 2.85
N SER A 191 -25.48 -22.97 2.90
CA SER A 191 -26.56 -22.04 2.52
C SER A 191 -27.60 -21.94 3.62
N ALA A 192 -28.46 -20.91 3.57
CA ALA A 192 -29.40 -20.63 4.65
C ALA A 192 -28.69 -20.54 6.01
N ILE A 193 -27.50 -19.93 6.02
CA ILE A 193 -26.71 -19.72 7.23
C ILE A 193 -27.49 -18.76 8.13
N GLY A 194 -27.77 -19.21 9.34
CA GLY A 194 -28.45 -18.44 10.37
C GLY A 194 -27.85 -18.71 11.75
N CYS A 195 -27.76 -17.66 12.55
CA CYS A 195 -27.35 -17.74 13.94
C CYS A 195 -28.41 -17.12 14.85
N GLU A 196 -28.73 -17.82 15.94
CA GLU A 196 -29.70 -17.39 16.94
C GLU A 196 -29.12 -17.52 18.36
N GLY A 197 -29.74 -16.82 19.31
CA GLY A 197 -29.36 -16.87 20.73
C GLY A 197 -28.35 -15.80 21.15
N ALA A 198 -27.67 -16.05 22.27
CA ALA A 198 -26.78 -15.06 22.87
C ALA A 198 -25.49 -14.91 22.03
N GLY A 199 -25.20 -13.70 21.55
CA GLY A 199 -24.01 -13.45 20.72
C GLY A 199 -24.17 -13.78 19.24
N ALA A 200 -25.40 -14.05 18.79
CA ALA A 200 -25.72 -14.25 17.39
C ALA A 200 -25.51 -13.01 16.51
N MET A 201 -25.40 -11.82 17.10
CA MET A 201 -25.06 -10.57 16.41
C MET A 201 -23.69 -10.08 16.90
N LEU A 202 -22.86 -9.65 15.96
CA LEU A 202 -21.56 -9.03 16.21
C LEU A 202 -21.60 -7.58 15.76
N ALA A 203 -21.14 -6.66 16.61
CA ALA A 203 -20.88 -5.30 16.18
C ALA A 203 -19.78 -5.30 15.09
N MET A 204 -19.95 -4.49 14.04
CA MET A 204 -19.00 -4.36 12.93
C MET A 204 -18.77 -2.89 12.63
N GLY A 205 -17.57 -2.56 12.17
CA GLY A 205 -17.29 -1.23 11.67
C GLY A 205 -18.13 -0.91 10.43
N ASP A 206 -18.87 0.20 10.46
CA ASP A 206 -19.67 0.71 9.33
C ASP A 206 -19.15 2.09 8.92
N VAL A 207 -17.86 2.13 8.59
CA VAL A 207 -17.19 3.34 8.13
C VAL A 207 -17.26 3.39 6.61
N LEU A 208 -17.85 4.46 6.09
CA LEU A 208 -17.79 4.81 4.68
C LEU A 208 -17.00 6.11 4.54
N ILE A 209 -15.72 5.98 4.24
CA ILE A 209 -14.85 7.12 3.98
C ILE A 209 -15.26 7.73 2.62
N PRO A 210 -15.41 9.06 2.52
CA PRO A 210 -15.71 9.68 1.23
C PRO A 210 -14.58 9.41 0.23
N ALA A 211 -14.93 9.36 -1.06
CA ALA A 211 -13.96 9.12 -2.10
C ALA A 211 -12.82 10.17 -2.06
N HIS A 212 -11.58 9.72 -1.91
CA HIS A 212 -10.40 10.57 -1.75
C HIS A 212 -9.57 10.68 -3.04
N GLY A 213 -9.99 10.03 -4.13
CA GLY A 213 -9.37 10.14 -5.45
C GLY A 213 -8.12 9.27 -5.65
N GLU A 214 -7.79 8.41 -4.70
CA GLU A 214 -6.74 7.39 -4.87
C GLU A 214 -7.38 6.03 -5.16
N GLN A 215 -6.60 5.16 -5.80
CA GLN A 215 -6.96 3.81 -6.17
C GLN A 215 -6.15 2.80 -5.36
N ILE A 216 -6.49 1.52 -5.46
CA ILE A 216 -5.89 0.47 -4.65
C ILE A 216 -5.38 -0.67 -5.52
N ALA A 217 -4.38 -1.37 -4.99
CA ALA A 217 -3.88 -2.59 -5.57
C ALA A 217 -3.97 -3.75 -4.55
N THR A 218 -4.27 -4.95 -5.04
CA THR A 218 -4.46 -6.19 -4.27
C THR A 218 -3.92 -7.39 -5.05
N ALA A 219 -3.71 -8.53 -4.38
CA ALA A 219 -3.16 -9.73 -4.98
C ALA A 219 -3.96 -10.97 -4.60
N TYR A 220 -4.12 -11.90 -5.55
CA TYR A 220 -4.71 -13.20 -5.28
C TYR A 220 -3.86 -14.03 -4.31
N ASP A 221 -2.53 -13.99 -4.45
CA ASP A 221 -1.65 -14.75 -3.55
C ASP A 221 -1.69 -14.26 -2.08
N ASP A 222 -2.10 -13.02 -1.86
CA ASP A 222 -2.30 -12.45 -0.50
C ASP A 222 -3.71 -12.67 0.05
N SER A 223 -4.66 -13.07 -0.81
CA SER A 223 -6.10 -13.00 -0.48
C SER A 223 -6.91 -14.21 -0.94
N PHE A 224 -6.27 -15.26 -1.47
CA PHE A 224 -6.93 -16.50 -1.94
C PHE A 224 -7.78 -17.16 -0.85
N ASN A 225 -7.39 -16.95 0.40
CA ASN A 225 -8.04 -17.46 1.59
C ASN A 225 -9.33 -16.70 1.95
N GLN A 226 -9.54 -15.50 1.42
CA GLN A 226 -10.67 -14.62 1.76
C GLN A 226 -11.75 -14.62 0.67
N THR A 227 -12.98 -14.26 1.01
CA THR A 227 -14.02 -14.05 -0.01
C THR A 227 -13.77 -12.74 -0.78
N PRO A 228 -14.03 -12.69 -2.10
CA PRO A 228 -13.97 -11.45 -2.87
C PRO A 228 -14.88 -10.34 -2.33
N ALA A 229 -16.06 -10.72 -1.81
CA ALA A 229 -17.02 -9.79 -1.22
C ALA A 229 -16.44 -9.01 -0.03
N ARG A 230 -15.61 -9.66 0.80
CA ARG A 230 -14.93 -9.03 1.94
C ARG A 230 -13.92 -7.99 1.48
N LEU A 231 -13.07 -8.33 0.53
CA LEU A 231 -12.03 -7.45 0.00
C LEU A 231 -12.61 -6.19 -0.63
N LEU A 232 -13.63 -6.36 -1.48
CA LEU A 232 -14.22 -5.22 -2.18
C LEU A 232 -15.10 -4.35 -1.28
N ARG A 233 -15.68 -4.91 -0.21
CA ARG A 233 -16.25 -4.13 0.89
C ARG A 233 -15.17 -3.26 1.55
N SER A 234 -13.99 -3.82 1.83
CA SER A 234 -12.90 -3.07 2.44
C SER A 234 -12.38 -1.94 1.56
N ALA A 235 -12.21 -2.18 0.25
CA ALA A 235 -11.84 -1.13 -0.71
C ALA A 235 -12.88 0.02 -0.73
N GLU A 236 -14.16 -0.32 -0.83
CA GLU A 236 -15.24 0.66 -0.88
C GLU A 236 -15.38 1.45 0.43
N GLY A 237 -15.34 0.76 1.58
CA GLY A 237 -15.46 1.34 2.90
C GLY A 237 -14.34 2.33 3.22
N LEU A 238 -13.12 2.05 2.74
CA LEU A 238 -11.95 2.92 2.92
C LEU A 238 -11.89 4.11 1.93
N GLY A 239 -12.86 4.24 1.02
CA GLY A 239 -12.97 5.40 0.12
C GLY A 239 -12.27 5.24 -1.23
N TYR A 240 -11.70 4.07 -1.54
CA TYR A 240 -11.12 3.80 -2.86
C TYR A 240 -12.24 3.68 -3.91
N ARG A 241 -12.05 4.27 -5.09
CA ARG A 241 -13.01 4.24 -6.22
C ARG A 241 -12.27 4.17 -7.56
N GLY A 242 -12.96 3.75 -8.61
CA GLY A 242 -12.41 3.71 -9.97
C GLY A 242 -11.73 2.38 -10.26
N ARG A 243 -10.41 2.36 -10.40
CA ARG A 243 -9.66 1.16 -10.83
C ARG A 243 -9.04 0.42 -9.66
N ILE A 244 -8.98 -0.90 -9.75
CA ILE A 244 -8.24 -1.78 -8.85
C ILE A 244 -7.18 -2.52 -9.67
N VAL A 245 -5.91 -2.41 -9.28
CA VAL A 245 -4.87 -3.34 -9.81
C VAL A 245 -4.97 -4.63 -9.02
N HIS A 246 -5.36 -5.72 -9.68
CA HIS A 246 -5.44 -7.04 -9.09
C HIS A 246 -4.36 -7.94 -9.67
N TYR A 247 -3.29 -8.16 -8.90
CA TYR A 247 -2.24 -9.13 -9.24
C TYR A 247 -2.80 -10.54 -9.12
N VAL A 248 -2.83 -11.29 -10.22
CA VAL A 248 -3.41 -12.64 -10.25
C VAL A 248 -2.55 -13.70 -9.55
N GLY A 249 -1.37 -13.29 -9.09
CA GLY A 249 -0.45 -14.12 -8.32
C GLY A 249 0.49 -14.96 -9.17
N MET A 250 1.39 -15.66 -8.50
CA MET A 250 2.40 -16.55 -9.07
C MET A 250 2.22 -18.01 -8.65
N SER A 251 1.34 -18.29 -7.68
CA SER A 251 1.39 -19.54 -6.91
C SER A 251 0.07 -20.29 -6.75
N HIS A 252 -1.08 -19.66 -7.03
CA HIS A 252 -2.40 -20.31 -6.81
C HIS A 252 -3.30 -20.42 -8.04
N TYR A 253 -2.96 -19.84 -9.20
CA TYR A 253 -3.90 -19.79 -10.32
C TYR A 253 -3.90 -21.02 -11.24
N PHE A 254 -2.79 -21.76 -11.27
CA PHE A 254 -2.51 -22.74 -12.31
C PHE A 254 -3.05 -24.13 -12.03
N ARG A 255 -3.14 -24.94 -13.09
CA ARG A 255 -3.32 -26.39 -12.97
C ARG A 255 -1.96 -27.06 -12.97
N LEU A 256 -1.88 -28.23 -12.32
CA LEU A 256 -0.66 -29.00 -12.19
C LEU A 256 -0.80 -30.38 -12.84
N GLU A 257 0.27 -30.84 -13.48
CA GLU A 257 0.43 -32.22 -13.92
C GLU A 257 1.60 -32.90 -13.20
N PRO A 258 1.45 -34.18 -12.81
CA PRO A 258 2.50 -34.91 -12.12
C PRO A 258 3.57 -35.41 -13.11
N LEU A 259 4.85 -35.20 -12.78
CA LEU A 259 5.97 -35.76 -13.51
C LEU A 259 7.15 -36.04 -12.58
N GLY A 260 7.69 -37.26 -12.61
CA GLY A 260 8.93 -37.59 -11.90
C GLY A 260 8.87 -37.41 -10.38
N GLY A 261 7.68 -37.49 -9.77
CA GLY A 261 7.46 -37.23 -8.34
C GLY A 261 7.21 -35.76 -7.98
N GLY A 262 7.27 -34.83 -8.95
CA GLY A 262 6.91 -33.43 -8.78
C GLY A 262 5.59 -33.07 -9.48
N HIS A 263 5.18 -31.82 -9.31
CA HIS A 263 4.01 -31.23 -9.97
C HIS A 263 4.44 -29.98 -10.73
N TYR A 264 4.05 -29.87 -12.00
CA TYR A 264 4.42 -28.75 -12.87
C TYR A 264 3.21 -28.10 -13.51
N VAL A 265 3.30 -26.80 -13.81
CA VAL A 265 2.20 -26.07 -14.45
C VAL A 265 1.80 -26.69 -15.79
N SER A 266 0.50 -26.81 -16.01
CA SER A 266 -0.06 -27.46 -17.19
C SER A 266 -1.28 -26.73 -17.73
N LEU A 267 -1.49 -26.83 -19.04
CA LEU A 267 -2.71 -26.40 -19.72
C LEU A 267 -3.67 -27.58 -19.96
N ALA A 268 -3.35 -28.77 -19.46
CA ALA A 268 -4.18 -29.96 -19.61
C ALA A 268 -5.50 -29.81 -18.82
N GLY A 269 -6.62 -29.91 -19.54
CA GLY A 269 -7.96 -29.81 -18.96
C GLY A 269 -8.39 -28.40 -18.57
N GLY A 270 -7.65 -27.36 -18.96
CA GLY A 270 -7.98 -25.95 -18.70
C GLY A 270 -6.74 -25.09 -18.51
N VAL A 271 -6.92 -23.78 -18.39
CA VAL A 271 -5.82 -22.83 -18.11
C VAL A 271 -5.67 -22.58 -16.61
N LEU A 272 -6.77 -22.18 -15.96
CA LEU A 272 -6.83 -21.93 -14.52
C LEU A 272 -7.35 -23.17 -13.79
N ASN A 273 -6.95 -23.36 -12.53
CA ASN A 273 -7.65 -24.31 -11.66
C ASN A 273 -9.04 -23.77 -11.28
N GLU A 274 -9.97 -24.66 -10.92
CA GLU A 274 -11.35 -24.25 -10.65
C GLU A 274 -11.47 -23.32 -9.43
N PRO A 275 -10.77 -23.54 -8.30
CA PRO A 275 -10.77 -22.59 -7.19
C PRO A 275 -10.41 -21.15 -7.62
N CYS A 276 -9.33 -20.99 -8.38
CA CYS A 276 -8.92 -19.70 -8.92
C CYS A 276 -9.99 -19.10 -9.84
N ALA A 277 -10.54 -19.90 -10.76
CA ALA A 277 -11.55 -19.42 -11.70
C ALA A 277 -12.84 -18.98 -10.98
N ALA A 278 -13.31 -19.75 -10.00
CA ALA A 278 -14.50 -19.44 -9.21
C ALA A 278 -14.30 -18.15 -8.39
N TRP A 279 -13.15 -18.02 -7.73
CA TRP A 279 -12.81 -16.83 -6.95
C TRP A 279 -12.77 -15.57 -7.82
N HIS A 280 -12.11 -15.60 -8.97
CA HIS A 280 -11.97 -14.43 -9.84
C HIS A 280 -13.26 -14.06 -10.59
N ARG A 281 -14.12 -15.03 -10.91
CA ARG A 281 -15.48 -14.73 -11.42
C ARG A 281 -16.27 -13.95 -10.37
N SER A 282 -16.28 -14.42 -9.11
CA SER A 282 -16.94 -13.73 -8.01
C SER A 282 -16.33 -12.34 -7.74
N PHE A 283 -15.00 -12.20 -7.82
CA PHE A 283 -14.32 -10.91 -7.70
C PHE A 283 -14.75 -9.93 -8.78
N ALA A 284 -14.79 -10.36 -10.05
CA ALA A 284 -15.22 -9.53 -11.16
C ALA A 284 -16.68 -9.08 -11.03
N GLU A 285 -17.58 -9.98 -10.63
CA GLU A 285 -18.99 -9.67 -10.38
C GLU A 285 -19.16 -8.65 -9.25
N HIS A 286 -18.47 -8.85 -8.12
CA HIS A 286 -18.53 -7.92 -7.00
C HIS A 286 -17.87 -6.57 -7.29
N ALA A 287 -16.86 -6.53 -8.15
CA ALA A 287 -16.24 -5.29 -8.63
C ALA A 287 -17.24 -4.52 -9.50
N LYS A 288 -17.89 -5.22 -10.45
CA LYS A 288 -18.91 -4.63 -11.32
C LYS A 288 -20.07 -4.01 -10.55
N ILE A 289 -20.58 -4.72 -9.53
CA ILE A 289 -21.68 -4.23 -8.67
C ILE A 289 -21.29 -2.93 -7.95
N ARG A 290 -20.01 -2.74 -7.63
CA ARG A 290 -19.48 -1.59 -6.89
C ARG A 290 -18.86 -0.51 -7.78
N ASP A 291 -19.05 -0.62 -9.09
CA ASP A 291 -18.50 0.32 -10.08
C ASP A 291 -16.96 0.42 -10.02
N PHE A 292 -16.30 -0.71 -9.77
CA PHE A 292 -14.86 -0.85 -9.93
C PHE A 292 -14.51 -1.45 -11.28
N ASP A 293 -13.56 -0.83 -11.95
CA ASP A 293 -12.84 -1.44 -13.06
C ASP A 293 -11.65 -2.25 -12.52
N VAL A 294 -11.43 -3.44 -13.07
CA VAL A 294 -10.34 -4.33 -12.63
C VAL A 294 -9.23 -4.33 -13.68
N ILE A 295 -8.02 -3.99 -13.26
CA ILE A 295 -6.79 -4.17 -14.02
C ILE A 295 -6.22 -5.53 -13.63
N TRP A 296 -6.28 -6.48 -14.56
CA TRP A 296 -5.71 -7.82 -14.37
C TRP A 296 -4.20 -7.73 -14.55
N SER A 297 -3.44 -7.88 -13.45
CA SER A 297 -1.98 -7.84 -13.47
C SER A 297 -1.40 -9.25 -13.47
N LEU A 298 -0.59 -9.56 -14.48
CA LEU A 298 0.12 -10.84 -14.62
C LEU A 298 1.62 -10.59 -14.72
N SER A 299 2.39 -11.24 -13.85
CA SER A 299 3.86 -11.16 -13.84
C SER A 299 4.51 -12.20 -14.74
N TYR A 300 5.82 -12.05 -14.96
CA TYR A 300 6.68 -13.10 -15.54
C TYR A 300 7.23 -14.05 -14.47
N GLU A 301 6.60 -14.06 -13.30
CA GLU A 301 7.02 -14.78 -12.11
C GLU A 301 6.13 -16.01 -11.90
N LEU A 302 6.72 -17.09 -11.40
CA LEU A 302 6.00 -18.33 -11.10
C LEU A 302 6.61 -19.02 -9.88
N PHE A 303 5.79 -19.70 -9.08
CA PHE A 303 6.29 -20.49 -7.95
C PHE A 303 7.31 -21.55 -8.40
N ASP A 304 8.51 -21.55 -7.82
CA ASP A 304 9.68 -22.26 -8.36
C ASP A 304 9.46 -23.79 -8.42
N ALA A 305 8.80 -24.32 -7.39
CA ALA A 305 8.54 -25.75 -7.25
C ALA A 305 7.60 -26.30 -8.34
N HIS A 306 6.81 -25.44 -8.97
CA HIS A 306 5.87 -25.82 -10.04
C HIS A 306 6.30 -25.35 -11.43
N CYS A 307 7.46 -24.68 -11.52
CA CYS A 307 8.01 -24.18 -12.77
C CYS A 307 8.87 -25.22 -13.49
N TRP A 308 8.66 -25.37 -14.80
CA TRP A 308 9.50 -26.21 -15.64
C TRP A 308 10.95 -25.70 -15.68
N ASN A 309 11.91 -26.61 -15.54
CA ASN A 309 13.32 -26.24 -15.38
C ASN A 309 13.93 -25.51 -16.58
N ASP A 310 13.45 -25.78 -17.79
CA ASP A 310 13.86 -25.11 -19.03
C ASP A 310 13.19 -23.74 -19.22
N TRP A 311 12.11 -23.45 -18.50
CA TRP A 311 11.45 -22.14 -18.53
C TRP A 311 12.15 -21.09 -17.65
N LYS A 312 12.89 -21.53 -16.63
CA LYS A 312 13.56 -20.65 -15.65
C LYS A 312 14.66 -19.82 -16.31
N GLN A 313 14.67 -18.52 -16.03
CA GLN A 313 15.85 -17.68 -16.25
C GLN A 313 17.06 -18.22 -15.45
N ARG A 314 18.27 -18.13 -16.01
CA ARG A 314 19.50 -18.64 -15.39
C ARG A 314 20.67 -17.69 -15.52
N ALA A 315 21.50 -17.63 -14.48
CA ALA A 315 22.79 -16.95 -14.54
C ALA A 315 23.81 -17.75 -15.36
N HIS A 316 24.96 -17.15 -15.64
CA HIS A 316 25.99 -17.73 -16.50
C HIS A 316 26.57 -19.06 -15.97
N ASP A 317 26.53 -19.27 -14.66
CA ASP A 317 26.94 -20.50 -13.95
C ASP A 317 25.82 -21.56 -13.88
N GLY A 318 24.64 -21.27 -14.44
CA GLY A 318 23.48 -22.16 -14.50
C GLY A 318 22.51 -22.03 -13.31
N SER A 319 22.84 -21.22 -12.31
CA SER A 319 21.96 -21.02 -11.15
C SER A 319 20.65 -20.31 -11.54
N PRO A 320 19.50 -20.75 -11.00
CA PRO A 320 18.19 -20.22 -11.38
C PRO A 320 17.94 -18.81 -10.82
N ALA A 321 17.06 -18.06 -11.50
CA ALA A 321 16.55 -16.78 -11.03
C ALA A 321 15.55 -16.97 -9.89
N LEU A 322 16.04 -17.20 -8.67
CA LEU A 322 15.20 -17.31 -7.48
C LEU A 322 15.03 -15.95 -6.81
N THR A 323 13.81 -15.63 -6.43
CA THR A 323 13.48 -14.44 -5.63
C THR A 323 13.72 -14.67 -4.15
N GLY A 324 13.59 -13.62 -3.33
CA GLY A 324 13.83 -13.65 -1.88
C GLY A 324 12.71 -14.26 -1.04
N TRP A 325 11.63 -14.76 -1.63
CA TRP A 325 10.51 -15.37 -0.91
C TRP A 325 10.86 -16.77 -0.40
N GLU A 326 10.18 -17.24 0.66
CA GLU A 326 10.33 -18.60 1.18
C GLU A 326 8.97 -19.31 1.27
N PRO A 327 8.75 -20.42 0.52
CA PRO A 327 9.63 -20.95 -0.54
C PRO A 327 9.71 -20.01 -1.76
N PRO A 328 10.79 -20.05 -2.55
CA PRO A 328 11.04 -19.05 -3.59
C PRO A 328 10.15 -19.23 -4.81
N SER A 329 10.05 -18.14 -5.55
CA SER A 329 9.59 -18.15 -6.94
C SER A 329 10.74 -18.04 -7.91
N THR A 330 10.41 -18.11 -9.19
CA THR A 330 11.36 -17.92 -10.27
C THR A 330 10.79 -17.13 -11.44
N LEU A 331 11.67 -16.43 -12.15
CA LEU A 331 11.32 -15.65 -13.33
C LEU A 331 11.38 -16.52 -14.60
N LEU A 332 10.34 -16.43 -15.40
CA LEU A 332 10.20 -17.11 -16.69
C LEU A 332 11.04 -16.40 -17.75
N SER A 333 11.71 -17.17 -18.61
CA SER A 333 12.57 -16.63 -19.66
C SER A 333 11.77 -16.03 -20.81
N PRO A 334 11.93 -14.72 -21.10
CA PRO A 334 11.33 -14.07 -22.27
C PRO A 334 11.68 -14.72 -23.61
N ALA A 335 12.81 -15.44 -23.69
CA ALA A 335 13.25 -16.11 -24.92
C ALA A 335 12.66 -17.52 -25.08
N HIS A 336 11.93 -18.04 -24.09
CA HIS A 336 11.39 -19.39 -24.12
C HIS A 336 9.93 -19.41 -24.61
N ASP A 337 9.70 -19.91 -25.82
CA ASP A 337 8.39 -19.93 -26.48
C ASP A 337 7.30 -20.62 -25.65
N GLY A 338 7.62 -21.75 -25.00
CA GLY A 338 6.68 -22.48 -24.13
C GLY A 338 6.17 -21.66 -22.95
N ALA A 339 7.08 -21.12 -22.13
CA ALA A 339 6.77 -20.22 -21.02
C ALA A 339 5.96 -18.99 -21.47
N MET A 340 6.37 -18.33 -22.56
CA MET A 340 5.66 -17.15 -23.05
C MET A 340 4.28 -17.50 -23.64
N SER A 341 4.14 -18.67 -24.26
CA SER A 341 2.84 -19.17 -24.72
C SER A 341 1.92 -19.48 -23.55
N TYR A 342 2.45 -20.03 -22.47
CA TYR A 342 1.70 -20.29 -21.25
C TYR A 342 1.16 -18.98 -20.65
N LEU A 343 1.99 -17.95 -20.48
CA LEU A 343 1.54 -16.64 -19.98
C LEU A 343 0.45 -16.01 -20.83
N ARG A 344 0.53 -16.11 -22.18
CA ARG A 344 -0.52 -15.64 -23.08
C ARG A 344 -1.85 -16.35 -22.84
N GLN A 345 -1.83 -17.67 -22.64
CA GLN A 345 -3.05 -18.43 -22.35
C GLN A 345 -3.67 -18.03 -21.00
N VAL A 346 -2.83 -17.81 -19.98
CA VAL A 346 -3.27 -17.31 -18.67
C VAL A 346 -3.90 -15.92 -18.80
N ALA A 347 -3.25 -15.00 -19.51
CA ALA A 347 -3.80 -13.67 -19.78
C ALA A 347 -5.17 -13.74 -20.48
N ASN A 348 -5.30 -14.57 -21.52
CA ASN A 348 -6.55 -14.77 -22.25
C ASN A 348 -7.68 -15.32 -21.34
N ALA A 349 -7.35 -16.16 -20.35
CA ALA A 349 -8.34 -16.65 -19.40
C ALA A 349 -8.90 -15.54 -18.50
N PHE A 350 -8.05 -14.60 -18.05
CA PHE A 350 -8.51 -13.45 -17.27
C PHE A 350 -9.27 -12.42 -18.12
N VAL A 351 -8.91 -12.24 -19.39
CA VAL A 351 -9.72 -11.46 -20.35
C VAL A 351 -11.12 -12.04 -20.47
N ALA A 352 -11.26 -13.36 -20.57
CA ALA A 352 -12.55 -14.03 -20.64
C ALA A 352 -13.38 -13.81 -19.36
N ILE A 353 -12.76 -13.83 -18.19
CA ILE A 353 -13.44 -13.51 -16.90
C ILE A 353 -13.94 -12.06 -16.90
N ALA A 354 -13.11 -11.10 -17.33
CA ALA A 354 -13.48 -9.69 -17.40
C ALA A 354 -14.69 -9.46 -18.33
N GLN A 355 -14.65 -10.04 -19.54
CA GLN A 355 -15.72 -9.94 -20.52
C GLN A 355 -17.02 -10.60 -20.02
N ALA A 356 -16.93 -11.76 -19.38
CA ALA A 356 -18.09 -12.46 -18.83
C ALA A 356 -18.81 -11.63 -17.75
N ALA A 357 -18.06 -10.86 -16.95
CA ALA A 357 -18.63 -9.94 -15.95
C ALA A 357 -19.07 -8.59 -16.53
N GLY A 358 -18.86 -8.33 -17.82
CA GLY A 358 -19.15 -7.04 -18.44
C GLY A 358 -18.26 -5.89 -17.95
N LEU A 359 -17.03 -6.21 -17.55
CA LEU A 359 -15.98 -5.24 -17.21
C LEU A 359 -15.18 -4.85 -18.46
N PRO A 360 -14.61 -3.63 -18.51
CA PRO A 360 -13.62 -3.31 -19.54
C PRO A 360 -12.39 -4.21 -19.39
N VAL A 361 -11.73 -4.50 -20.52
CA VAL A 361 -10.48 -5.27 -20.50
C VAL A 361 -9.32 -4.31 -20.24
N LEU A 362 -8.91 -4.23 -18.98
CA LEU A 362 -7.70 -3.54 -18.54
C LEU A 362 -6.67 -4.58 -18.11
N PHE A 363 -5.47 -4.57 -18.70
CA PHE A 363 -4.47 -5.60 -18.44
C PHE A 363 -3.10 -4.99 -18.19
N GLN A 364 -2.51 -5.29 -17.04
CA GLN A 364 -1.15 -4.90 -16.69
C GLN A 364 -0.20 -6.07 -16.96
N ILE A 365 0.84 -5.80 -17.74
CA ILE A 365 2.03 -6.65 -17.79
C ILE A 365 2.90 -6.27 -16.60
N GLY A 366 2.80 -7.08 -15.55
CA GLY A 366 3.55 -6.96 -14.31
C GLY A 366 4.93 -7.59 -14.43
N GLU A 367 5.88 -7.05 -13.68
CA GLU A 367 7.22 -7.60 -13.48
C GLU A 367 7.94 -8.26 -14.68
N PRO A 368 7.94 -7.67 -15.89
CA PRO A 368 8.57 -8.30 -17.03
C PRO A 368 10.05 -7.90 -17.02
N TRP A 369 10.90 -8.53 -16.19
CA TRP A 369 12.33 -8.23 -16.17
C TRP A 369 13.24 -9.45 -16.09
N TRP A 370 14.48 -9.24 -16.50
CA TRP A 370 15.59 -10.15 -16.25
C TRP A 370 16.05 -10.00 -14.80
N TRP A 371 16.03 -11.11 -14.07
CA TRP A 371 16.48 -11.15 -12.68
C TRP A 371 17.99 -10.89 -12.57
N VAL A 372 18.40 -10.26 -11.48
CA VAL A 372 19.81 -10.18 -11.10
C VAL A 372 19.93 -10.79 -9.72
N GLN A 373 20.84 -11.75 -9.58
CA GLN A 373 21.05 -12.42 -8.30
C GLN A 373 21.55 -11.43 -7.24
N PRO A 374 20.88 -11.33 -6.08
CA PRO A 374 21.27 -10.38 -5.03
C PRO A 374 22.73 -10.53 -4.58
N ASP A 375 23.20 -11.76 -4.39
CA ASP A 375 24.53 -12.04 -3.86
C ASP A 375 25.65 -11.79 -4.88
N SER A 376 25.56 -12.47 -6.03
CA SER A 376 26.60 -12.44 -7.06
C SER A 376 26.55 -11.19 -7.94
N GLY A 377 25.38 -10.54 -8.05
CA GLY A 377 25.14 -9.50 -9.06
C GLY A 377 25.04 -10.05 -10.48
N ALA A 378 25.02 -11.37 -10.67
CA ALA A 378 24.95 -11.99 -11.99
C ALA A 378 23.54 -11.84 -12.58
N PRO A 379 23.39 -11.36 -13.82
CA PRO A 379 22.09 -11.30 -14.48
C PRO A 379 21.69 -12.70 -15.00
N CYS A 380 20.41 -13.05 -14.85
CA CYS A 380 19.86 -14.34 -15.23
C CYS A 380 19.39 -14.39 -16.70
N LEU A 381 20.28 -14.03 -17.62
CA LEU A 381 20.02 -13.96 -19.07
C LEU A 381 20.77 -15.04 -19.88
N TYR A 382 21.06 -16.18 -19.25
CA TYR A 382 21.90 -17.25 -19.80
C TYR A 382 21.25 -18.64 -19.73
N ASP A 383 19.92 -18.71 -19.65
CA ASP A 383 19.20 -19.98 -19.87
C ASP A 383 19.43 -20.52 -21.29
N THR A 384 19.07 -21.78 -21.52
CA THR A 384 19.32 -22.47 -22.80
C THR A 384 18.68 -21.76 -23.99
N ALA A 385 17.44 -21.28 -23.85
CA ALA A 385 16.72 -20.60 -24.92
C ALA A 385 17.38 -19.25 -25.22
N THR A 386 17.71 -18.48 -24.20
CA THR A 386 18.39 -17.18 -24.35
C THR A 386 19.78 -17.35 -24.95
N ARG A 387 20.58 -18.33 -24.51
CA ARG A 387 21.90 -18.61 -25.11
C ARG A 387 21.78 -18.96 -26.58
N ALA A 388 20.84 -19.82 -26.96
CA ALA A 388 20.60 -20.17 -28.36
C ALA A 388 20.25 -18.92 -29.19
N ALA A 389 19.36 -18.08 -28.66
CA ALA A 389 18.93 -16.84 -29.32
C ALA A 389 20.04 -15.78 -29.42
N LEU A 390 21.03 -15.81 -28.53
CA LEU A 390 22.21 -14.94 -28.52
C LEU A 390 23.42 -15.53 -29.28
N GLY A 391 23.22 -16.53 -30.15
CA GLY A 391 24.29 -17.11 -30.96
C GLY A 391 25.13 -18.18 -30.24
N GLY A 392 24.63 -18.75 -29.16
CA GLY A 392 25.17 -19.92 -28.45
C GLY A 392 26.21 -19.61 -27.38
N SER A 393 27.10 -18.65 -27.62
CA SER A 393 28.18 -18.26 -26.70
C SER A 393 28.21 -16.74 -26.47
N PRO A 394 27.17 -16.15 -25.83
CA PRO A 394 27.17 -14.73 -25.52
C PRO A 394 28.31 -14.35 -24.57
N ALA A 395 28.75 -13.09 -24.65
CA ALA A 395 29.70 -12.52 -23.71
C ALA A 395 29.16 -12.61 -22.27
N ILE A 396 29.99 -13.06 -21.34
CA ILE A 396 29.58 -13.31 -19.95
C ILE A 396 29.68 -12.03 -19.13
N ILE A 397 28.60 -11.71 -18.43
CA ILE A 397 28.53 -10.71 -17.35
C ILE A 397 28.46 -11.49 -16.05
N ALA A 398 29.56 -11.52 -15.31
CA ALA A 398 29.62 -12.22 -14.03
C ALA A 398 28.98 -11.41 -12.90
N ASP A 399 29.08 -10.08 -12.97
CA ASP A 399 28.53 -9.15 -11.97
C ASP A 399 28.16 -7.83 -12.64
N MET A 400 26.88 -7.45 -12.59
CA MET A 400 26.34 -6.19 -13.12
C MET A 400 26.92 -4.93 -12.47
N ARG A 401 27.60 -5.07 -11.33
CA ARG A 401 28.26 -3.98 -10.59
C ARG A 401 29.66 -3.66 -11.11
N SER A 402 30.23 -4.56 -11.93
CA SER A 402 31.54 -4.37 -12.54
C SER A 402 31.44 -3.51 -13.81
N PRO A 403 32.54 -2.88 -14.27
CA PRO A 403 32.57 -2.21 -15.57
C PRO A 403 32.16 -3.15 -16.71
N ILE A 404 31.18 -2.73 -17.51
CA ILE A 404 30.63 -3.51 -18.62
C ILE A 404 31.28 -3.06 -19.93
N ASP A 405 31.82 -4.00 -20.71
CA ASP A 405 32.42 -3.73 -22.02
C ASP A 405 31.40 -3.67 -23.17
N GLU A 406 31.87 -3.46 -24.41
CA GLU A 406 30.98 -3.34 -25.58
C GLU A 406 30.27 -4.65 -25.93
N ALA A 407 30.96 -5.79 -25.83
CA ALA A 407 30.37 -7.08 -26.14
C ALA A 407 29.28 -7.44 -25.12
N GLN A 408 29.51 -7.14 -23.85
CA GLN A 408 28.53 -7.31 -22.77
C GLN A 408 27.35 -6.33 -22.89
N ARG A 409 27.58 -5.07 -23.28
CA ARG A 409 26.48 -4.12 -23.58
C ARG A 409 25.57 -4.63 -24.70
N ASN A 410 26.15 -5.23 -25.75
CA ASN A 410 25.37 -5.84 -26.84
C ASN A 410 24.50 -7.01 -26.34
N VAL A 411 24.98 -7.80 -25.39
CA VAL A 411 24.20 -8.86 -24.73
C VAL A 411 23.01 -8.26 -23.98
N LEU A 412 23.21 -7.19 -23.21
CA LEU A 412 22.13 -6.51 -22.48
C LEU A 412 21.09 -5.89 -23.42
N ASP A 413 21.54 -5.23 -24.50
CA ASP A 413 20.65 -4.64 -25.50
C ASP A 413 19.82 -5.71 -26.23
N ALA A 414 20.41 -6.88 -26.52
CA ALA A 414 19.70 -8.02 -27.10
C ALA A 414 18.71 -8.66 -26.11
N ALA A 415 19.08 -8.81 -24.84
CA ALA A 415 18.15 -9.25 -23.78
C ALA A 415 16.95 -8.30 -23.65
N GLY A 416 17.20 -6.98 -23.75
CA GLY A 416 16.14 -5.98 -23.80
C GLY A 416 15.24 -6.09 -25.03
N ALA A 417 15.79 -6.46 -26.18
CA ALA A 417 15.00 -6.71 -27.39
C ALA A 417 14.06 -7.92 -27.23
N PHE A 418 14.52 -9.02 -26.61
CA PHE A 418 13.65 -10.16 -26.30
C PHE A 418 12.51 -9.76 -25.36
N LEU A 419 12.84 -9.00 -24.31
CA LEU A 419 11.84 -8.54 -23.35
C LEU A 419 10.79 -7.62 -24.00
N ALA A 420 11.21 -6.70 -24.87
CA ALA A 420 10.29 -5.87 -25.65
C ALA A 420 9.40 -6.70 -26.58
N GLN A 421 9.96 -7.73 -27.23
CA GLN A 421 9.20 -8.61 -28.13
C GLN A 421 8.19 -9.46 -27.36
N SER A 422 8.58 -10.06 -26.23
CA SER A 422 7.70 -10.92 -25.45
C SER A 422 6.52 -10.14 -24.86
N THR A 423 6.79 -8.94 -24.34
CA THR A 423 5.74 -8.07 -23.78
C THR A 423 4.80 -7.54 -24.86
N ALA A 424 5.31 -7.18 -26.04
CA ALA A 424 4.46 -6.83 -27.19
C ALA A 424 3.58 -8.01 -27.66
N ALA A 425 4.11 -9.23 -27.69
CA ALA A 425 3.35 -10.43 -28.05
C ALA A 425 2.25 -10.75 -27.02
N LEU A 426 2.53 -10.55 -25.73
CA LEU A 426 1.53 -10.69 -24.67
C LEU A 426 0.42 -9.64 -24.80
N ALA A 427 0.77 -8.37 -25.02
CA ALA A 427 -0.18 -7.30 -25.25
C ALA A 427 -1.08 -7.58 -26.47
N GLN A 428 -0.51 -8.06 -27.57
CA GLN A 428 -1.29 -8.42 -28.75
C GLN A 428 -2.26 -9.58 -28.47
N SER A 429 -1.81 -10.62 -27.76
CA SER A 429 -2.69 -11.74 -27.36
C SER A 429 -3.89 -11.27 -26.55
N VAL A 430 -3.68 -10.34 -25.61
CA VAL A 430 -4.76 -9.76 -24.81
C VAL A 430 -5.73 -8.98 -25.70
N ARG A 431 -5.23 -8.13 -26.61
CA ARG A 431 -6.09 -7.40 -27.56
C ARG A 431 -6.90 -8.34 -28.45
N ASP A 432 -6.28 -9.40 -28.95
CA ASP A 432 -6.93 -10.40 -29.79
C ASP A 432 -8.04 -11.12 -29.00
N ALA A 433 -7.77 -11.54 -27.76
CA ALA A 433 -8.77 -12.14 -26.88
C ALA A 433 -9.91 -11.18 -26.52
N ALA A 434 -9.61 -9.88 -26.40
CA ALA A 434 -10.59 -8.84 -26.11
C ALA A 434 -11.49 -8.46 -27.30
N GLY A 435 -11.18 -8.93 -28.52
CA GLY A 435 -11.84 -8.48 -29.75
C GLY A 435 -11.40 -7.09 -30.22
N GLY A 436 -10.20 -6.64 -29.82
CA GLY A 436 -9.57 -5.38 -30.20
C GLY A 436 -9.65 -4.26 -29.16
N GLU A 437 -10.65 -4.28 -28.28
CA GLU A 437 -10.90 -3.23 -27.28
C GLU A 437 -10.29 -3.61 -25.92
N ALA A 438 -8.99 -3.36 -25.74
CA ALA A 438 -8.29 -3.52 -24.46
C ALA A 438 -7.33 -2.35 -24.19
N GLU A 439 -7.19 -1.98 -22.92
CA GLU A 439 -6.17 -1.05 -22.46
C GLU A 439 -5.02 -1.85 -21.83
N ILE A 440 -3.81 -1.70 -22.38
CA ILE A 440 -2.62 -2.40 -21.93
C ILE A 440 -1.71 -1.46 -21.14
N LEU A 441 -1.39 -1.87 -19.92
CA LEU A 441 -0.52 -1.15 -19.01
C LEU A 441 0.78 -1.93 -18.82
N LEU A 442 1.89 -1.22 -18.67
CA LEU A 442 3.20 -1.80 -18.43
C LEU A 442 3.76 -1.28 -17.11
N LEU A 443 4.13 -2.19 -16.21
CA LEU A 443 4.79 -1.86 -14.95
C LEU A 443 6.32 -1.75 -15.14
N ALA A 444 6.92 -0.71 -14.57
CA ALA A 444 8.36 -0.58 -14.46
C ALA A 444 8.78 -0.27 -13.02
N PHE A 445 9.52 -1.20 -12.41
CA PHE A 445 10.08 -1.05 -11.07
C PHE A 445 11.44 -0.35 -11.13
N THR A 446 11.44 0.96 -10.94
CA THR A 446 12.63 1.80 -11.12
C THR A 446 13.78 1.53 -10.13
N PRO A 447 13.56 1.13 -8.86
CA PRO A 447 14.65 0.96 -7.90
C PRO A 447 15.68 -0.09 -8.31
N THR A 448 15.23 -1.24 -8.81
CA THR A 448 16.12 -2.29 -9.32
C THR A 448 16.68 -1.93 -10.69
N VAL A 449 15.82 -1.50 -11.62
CA VAL A 449 16.18 -1.29 -13.03
C VAL A 449 17.20 -0.16 -13.21
N LEU A 450 17.12 0.87 -12.37
CA LEU A 450 17.96 2.05 -12.41
C LEU A 450 18.88 2.14 -11.19
N ASN A 451 19.16 1.01 -10.53
CA ASN A 451 20.06 0.96 -9.39
C ASN A 451 21.44 1.57 -9.77
N PRO A 452 21.93 2.62 -9.09
CA PRO A 452 23.19 3.27 -9.42
C PRO A 452 24.41 2.34 -9.37
N ARG A 453 24.32 1.23 -8.64
CA ARG A 453 25.38 0.21 -8.58
C ARG A 453 25.43 -0.68 -9.82
N MET A 454 24.38 -0.68 -10.66
CA MET A 454 24.27 -1.49 -11.88
C MET A 454 23.89 -0.60 -13.08
N PRO A 455 24.75 0.37 -13.46
CA PRO A 455 24.36 1.49 -14.33
C PRO A 455 23.95 1.09 -15.75
N GLU A 456 24.26 -0.12 -16.21
CA GLU A 456 23.90 -0.61 -17.55
C GLU A 456 22.66 -1.54 -17.55
N LEU A 457 22.07 -1.88 -16.39
CA LEU A 457 20.97 -2.85 -16.30
C LEU A 457 19.70 -2.41 -17.05
N TYR A 458 19.46 -1.10 -17.12
CA TYR A 458 18.33 -0.52 -17.86
C TYR A 458 18.28 -0.94 -19.34
N ARG A 459 19.40 -1.37 -19.93
CA ARG A 459 19.43 -1.88 -21.31
C ARG A 459 18.59 -3.14 -21.47
N ALA A 460 18.70 -4.05 -20.50
CA ALA A 460 17.95 -5.30 -20.48
C ALA A 460 16.51 -5.12 -19.96
N ASN A 461 16.32 -4.25 -18.96
CA ASN A 461 15.05 -4.15 -18.22
C ASN A 461 14.24 -2.85 -18.46
N LEU A 462 14.70 -1.96 -19.34
CA LEU A 462 13.95 -0.78 -19.81
C LEU A 462 14.20 -0.54 -21.31
N PRO A 463 13.86 -1.51 -22.17
CA PRO A 463 14.21 -1.49 -23.60
C PRO A 463 13.53 -0.36 -24.38
N LYS A 464 14.14 0.04 -25.50
CA LYS A 464 13.57 1.06 -26.41
C LYS A 464 12.19 0.70 -26.95
N GLY A 465 11.92 -0.60 -27.12
CA GLY A 465 10.63 -1.08 -27.63
C GLY A 465 9.44 -0.78 -26.72
N TRP A 466 9.67 -0.36 -25.48
CA TRP A 466 8.60 0.08 -24.57
C TRP A 466 8.23 1.55 -24.71
N ALA A 467 9.00 2.34 -25.48
CA ALA A 467 8.73 3.76 -25.65
C ALA A 467 7.34 4.02 -26.24
N TRP A 468 6.72 5.12 -25.85
CA TRP A 468 5.40 5.53 -26.33
C TRP A 468 5.36 5.55 -27.86
N PRO A 469 4.33 4.98 -28.51
CA PRO A 469 3.06 4.47 -27.94
C PRO A 469 2.97 2.94 -27.82
N ALA A 470 4.03 2.23 -27.41
CA ALA A 470 4.03 0.76 -27.36
C ALA A 470 2.91 0.16 -26.47
N PHE A 471 2.62 0.79 -25.33
CA PHE A 471 1.54 0.44 -24.43
C PHE A 471 0.64 1.66 -24.18
N ASP A 472 -0.59 1.44 -23.72
CA ASP A 472 -1.56 2.53 -23.53
C ASP A 472 -1.20 3.37 -22.31
N ARG A 473 -0.64 2.75 -21.26
CA ARG A 473 -0.17 3.43 -20.04
C ARG A 473 1.13 2.84 -19.52
N LEU A 474 1.98 3.69 -18.96
CA LEU A 474 3.19 3.30 -18.23
C LEU A 474 2.97 3.49 -16.73
N GLN A 475 3.14 2.44 -15.95
CA GLN A 475 2.98 2.47 -14.51
C GLN A 475 4.36 2.47 -13.87
N LEU A 476 4.66 3.52 -13.11
CA LEU A 476 5.94 3.66 -12.43
C LEU A 476 5.79 3.31 -10.96
N GLU A 477 6.71 2.48 -10.52
CA GLU A 477 6.84 2.06 -9.14
C GLU A 477 8.27 2.35 -8.65
N ASP A 478 8.36 2.97 -7.48
CA ASP A 478 9.62 3.45 -6.91
C ASP A 478 9.71 3.26 -5.39
N TYR A 479 8.91 2.35 -4.85
CA TYR A 479 8.65 2.33 -3.42
C TYR A 479 9.85 1.95 -2.57
N ASP A 480 10.78 1.10 -3.03
CA ASP A 480 12.00 0.82 -2.25
C ASP A 480 12.75 2.11 -1.95
N TRP A 481 12.97 2.95 -2.97
CA TRP A 481 13.59 4.26 -2.78
C TRP A 481 12.73 5.19 -1.93
N LEU A 482 11.40 5.10 -2.03
CA LEU A 482 10.49 5.92 -1.25
C LEU A 482 10.53 5.57 0.24
N THR A 483 10.41 4.28 0.57
CA THR A 483 10.44 3.79 1.95
C THR A 483 11.81 3.97 2.57
N ASP A 484 12.87 3.93 1.76
CA ASP A 484 14.25 4.26 2.12
C ASP A 484 14.47 5.76 2.34
N GLY A 485 13.69 6.62 1.68
CA GLY A 485 13.87 8.08 1.71
C GLY A 485 14.93 8.58 0.70
N ALA A 486 15.23 7.78 -0.31
CA ALA A 486 16.14 8.06 -1.42
C ALA A 486 15.51 8.99 -2.47
N ASP A 487 15.09 10.19 -2.05
CA ASP A 487 14.34 11.14 -2.88
C ASP A 487 15.11 11.60 -4.14
N ALA A 488 16.45 11.62 -4.09
CA ALA A 488 17.25 12.05 -5.24
C ALA A 488 17.23 10.99 -6.35
N GLU A 489 17.30 9.73 -5.95
CA GLU A 489 17.21 8.54 -6.80
C GLU A 489 15.84 8.51 -7.48
N ARG A 490 14.74 8.71 -6.73
CA ARG A 490 13.38 8.81 -7.27
C ARG A 490 13.26 9.88 -8.35
N ARG A 491 13.70 11.12 -8.07
CA ARG A 491 13.65 12.22 -9.04
C ARG A 491 14.46 11.91 -10.31
N ARG A 492 15.67 11.36 -10.16
CA ARG A 492 16.52 10.97 -11.30
C ARG A 492 15.88 9.83 -12.09
N GLY A 493 15.29 8.84 -11.43
CA GLY A 493 14.59 7.73 -12.05
C GLY A 493 13.42 8.21 -12.90
N ILE A 494 12.54 9.04 -12.34
CA ILE A 494 11.40 9.63 -13.06
C ILE A 494 11.88 10.42 -14.29
N ALA A 495 12.90 11.27 -14.13
CA ALA A 495 13.45 12.06 -15.24
C ALA A 495 14.04 11.17 -16.33
N PHE A 496 14.80 10.13 -15.95
CA PHE A 496 15.39 9.17 -16.87
C PHE A 496 14.32 8.42 -17.66
N VAL A 497 13.31 7.85 -16.98
CA VAL A 497 12.24 7.10 -17.66
C VAL A 497 11.42 8.01 -18.57
N THR A 498 11.13 9.24 -18.13
CA THR A 498 10.43 10.24 -18.96
C THR A 498 11.18 10.51 -20.26
N GLN A 499 12.49 10.75 -20.18
CA GLN A 499 13.33 10.96 -21.37
C GLN A 499 13.45 9.70 -22.23
N ARG A 500 13.54 8.52 -21.59
CA ARG A 500 13.83 7.24 -22.23
C ARG A 500 12.63 6.68 -23.00
N LEU A 501 11.44 6.77 -22.42
CA LEU A 501 10.21 6.15 -22.92
C LEU A 501 9.17 7.16 -23.44
N GLY A 502 9.24 8.43 -23.04
CA GLY A 502 8.46 9.51 -23.67
C GLY A 502 6.94 9.48 -23.48
N TYR A 503 6.42 8.77 -22.48
CA TYR A 503 4.98 8.76 -22.19
C TYR A 503 4.50 10.14 -21.72
N PRO A 504 3.42 10.70 -22.30
CA PRO A 504 2.76 11.89 -21.75
C PRO A 504 2.31 11.63 -20.30
N VAL A 505 2.34 12.64 -19.43
CA VAL A 505 1.92 12.51 -18.02
C VAL A 505 0.51 11.91 -17.88
N ALA A 506 -0.43 12.29 -18.76
CA ALA A 506 -1.79 11.74 -18.77
C ALA A 506 -1.87 10.22 -19.07
N ARG A 507 -0.79 9.64 -19.59
CA ARG A 507 -0.60 8.20 -19.87
C ARG A 507 0.37 7.53 -18.90
N GLN A 508 0.72 8.20 -17.81
CA GLN A 508 1.50 7.63 -16.71
C GLN A 508 0.58 7.33 -15.52
N ASP A 509 0.89 6.26 -14.81
CA ASP A 509 0.30 5.92 -13.51
C ASP A 509 1.40 5.83 -12.46
N TYR A 510 1.02 6.00 -11.21
CA TYR A 510 1.94 5.89 -10.09
C TYR A 510 1.50 4.80 -9.11
N MET A 511 2.43 3.90 -8.76
CA MET A 511 2.25 2.89 -7.73
C MET A 511 3.11 3.28 -6.53
N ALA A 512 2.46 3.70 -5.44
CA ALA A 512 3.17 4.28 -4.29
C ALA A 512 3.86 3.24 -3.39
N GLY A 513 3.48 1.97 -3.51
CA GLY A 513 4.03 0.85 -2.73
C GLY A 513 3.46 0.71 -1.33
N PHE A 514 4.04 -0.24 -0.57
CA PHE A 514 3.55 -0.77 0.70
C PHE A 514 4.63 -0.77 1.80
N VAL A 515 4.21 -1.07 3.03
CA VAL A 515 5.12 -1.26 4.17
C VAL A 515 5.35 -2.75 4.41
N LEU A 516 6.55 -3.25 4.13
CA LEU A 516 6.87 -4.68 4.30
C LEU A 516 6.65 -5.15 5.75
N LEU A 517 7.28 -4.48 6.72
CA LEU A 517 7.26 -4.84 8.13
C LEU A 517 6.37 -3.89 8.94
N ALA A 518 5.56 -4.43 9.86
CA ALA A 518 4.58 -3.64 10.61
C ALA A 518 5.24 -2.57 11.52
N GLU A 519 6.44 -2.85 12.03
CA GLU A 519 7.22 -1.91 12.85
C GLU A 519 7.62 -0.62 12.11
N ASP A 520 7.68 -0.66 10.77
CA ASP A 520 8.05 0.49 9.92
C ASP A 520 6.85 1.34 9.49
N ALA A 521 5.64 1.01 9.95
CA ALA A 521 4.42 1.70 9.54
C ALA A 521 4.46 3.22 9.79
N GLU A 522 4.96 3.65 10.96
CA GLU A 522 5.01 5.06 11.36
C GLU A 522 6.04 5.87 10.55
N THR A 523 7.01 5.22 9.90
CA THR A 523 8.05 5.87 9.10
C THR A 523 7.75 5.81 7.61
N CYS A 524 7.27 4.68 7.11
CA CYS A 524 7.03 4.46 5.68
C CYS A 524 5.70 5.02 5.18
N TRP A 525 4.58 4.86 5.91
CA TRP A 525 3.27 5.39 5.45
C TRP A 525 3.26 6.91 5.21
N PRO A 526 3.88 7.76 6.06
CA PRO A 526 4.00 9.19 5.75
C PRO A 526 4.70 9.48 4.42
N ARG A 527 5.70 8.67 4.04
CA ARG A 527 6.42 8.82 2.76
C ARG A 527 5.55 8.37 1.59
N ILE A 528 4.89 7.23 1.72
CA ILE A 528 3.92 6.69 0.74
C ILE A 528 2.79 7.69 0.48
N ASP A 529 2.19 8.24 1.54
CA ASP A 529 1.10 9.22 1.44
C ASP A 529 1.53 10.52 0.73
N ALA A 530 2.72 11.03 1.08
CA ALA A 530 3.27 12.23 0.47
C ALA A 530 3.60 12.03 -1.02
N ALA A 531 4.02 10.83 -1.42
CA ALA A 531 4.31 10.52 -2.82
C ALA A 531 3.05 10.48 -3.70
N LEU A 532 1.88 10.11 -3.14
CA LEU A 532 0.59 10.23 -3.84
C LEU A 532 0.27 11.69 -4.15
N ASP A 533 0.48 12.58 -3.19
CA ASP A 533 0.30 14.03 -3.39
C ASP A 533 1.31 14.58 -4.41
N GLU A 534 2.58 14.17 -4.34
CA GLU A 534 3.62 14.52 -5.32
C GLU A 534 3.23 14.07 -6.75
N ALA A 535 2.73 12.85 -6.90
CA ALA A 535 2.26 12.34 -8.18
C ALA A 535 1.04 13.13 -8.70
N ARG A 536 0.12 13.52 -7.81
CA ARG A 536 -1.04 14.36 -8.15
C ARG A 536 -0.59 15.74 -8.66
N GLU A 537 0.35 16.39 -7.98
CA GLU A 537 0.91 17.70 -8.37
C GLU A 537 1.62 17.65 -9.73
N ARG A 538 2.28 16.53 -10.05
CA ARG A 538 2.85 16.29 -11.38
C ARG A 538 1.80 16.12 -12.48
N GLY A 539 0.52 15.92 -12.13
CA GLY A 539 -0.58 15.69 -13.06
C GLY A 539 -0.89 14.22 -13.36
N VAL A 540 -0.31 13.27 -12.60
CA VAL A 540 -0.60 11.84 -12.74
C VAL A 540 -2.00 11.57 -12.21
N THR A 541 -2.90 11.11 -13.06
CA THR A 541 -4.33 10.98 -12.71
C THR A 541 -4.70 9.66 -12.03
N GLN A 542 -3.98 8.57 -12.34
CA GLN A 542 -4.20 7.26 -11.71
C GLN A 542 -3.05 6.99 -10.73
N ARG A 543 -3.38 6.82 -9.46
CA ARG A 543 -2.41 6.65 -8.38
C ARG A 543 -2.92 5.56 -7.47
N PHE A 544 -2.09 4.56 -7.24
CA PHE A 544 -2.48 3.33 -6.56
C PHE A 544 -1.67 3.14 -5.29
N VAL A 545 -2.37 2.81 -4.22
CA VAL A 545 -1.77 2.36 -2.96
C VAL A 545 -1.65 0.83 -3.03
N TRP A 546 -0.43 0.34 -2.89
CA TRP A 546 -0.15 -1.09 -2.78
C TRP A 546 0.18 -1.36 -1.30
N ALA A 547 -0.25 -2.42 -0.64
CA ALA A 547 -1.29 -3.36 -1.00
C ALA A 547 -2.35 -3.44 0.11
N MET A 548 -3.53 -3.92 -0.25
CA MET A 548 -4.67 -4.12 0.66
C MET A 548 -4.31 -4.78 2.02
N PRO A 549 -3.48 -5.84 2.09
CA PRO A 549 -3.12 -6.46 3.37
C PRO A 549 -2.42 -5.50 4.33
N GLN A 550 -1.46 -4.71 3.85
CA GLN A 550 -0.71 -3.77 4.68
C GLN A 550 -1.56 -2.55 5.06
N ILE A 551 -2.41 -2.09 4.13
CA ILE A 551 -3.41 -1.06 4.44
C ILE A 551 -4.28 -1.50 5.61
N SER A 552 -4.76 -2.75 5.57
CA SER A 552 -5.61 -3.32 6.62
C SER A 552 -4.85 -3.54 7.91
N ARG A 553 -3.67 -4.20 7.86
CA ARG A 553 -2.80 -4.47 9.01
C ARG A 553 -2.43 -3.20 9.78
N ASP A 554 -2.00 -2.16 9.06
CA ASP A 554 -1.46 -0.95 9.67
C ASP A 554 -2.53 0.12 9.94
N GLY A 555 -3.74 -0.08 9.44
CA GLY A 555 -4.84 0.86 9.59
C GLY A 555 -4.69 2.12 8.72
N TYR A 556 -4.00 2.04 7.57
CA TYR A 556 -3.80 3.20 6.71
C TYR A 556 -5.13 3.72 6.17
N THR A 557 -5.48 4.94 6.57
CA THR A 557 -6.74 5.59 6.25
C THR A 557 -6.46 6.97 5.67
N ARG A 558 -6.70 7.15 4.36
CA ARG A 558 -6.58 8.44 3.69
C ARG A 558 -7.88 9.21 3.77
N LEU A 559 -7.80 10.49 4.13
CA LEU A 559 -8.95 11.38 4.13
C LEU A 559 -9.01 12.13 2.80
N PRO A 560 -10.21 12.51 2.32
CA PRO A 560 -10.31 13.39 1.18
C PRO A 560 -9.47 14.65 1.42
N PRO A 561 -8.75 15.14 0.40
CA PRO A 561 -8.12 16.45 0.53
C PRO A 561 -9.22 17.47 0.89
N PRO A 562 -8.96 18.40 1.82
CA PRO A 562 -9.92 19.45 2.13
C PRO A 562 -10.33 20.15 0.82
N GLY A 563 -11.63 20.20 0.54
CA GLY A 563 -12.16 20.63 -0.75
C GLY A 563 -11.76 22.05 -1.08
N GLU A 564 -11.20 22.24 -2.30
CA GLU A 564 -10.40 23.39 -2.74
C GLU A 564 -9.29 23.75 -1.75
N ASP A 565 -8.10 24.06 -2.25
CA ASP A 565 -7.13 24.78 -1.45
C ASP A 565 -7.88 25.98 -0.86
N THR A 566 -8.24 25.93 0.42
CA THR A 566 -8.23 27.12 1.25
C THR A 566 -6.76 27.50 1.34
N MET A 567 -6.20 27.92 0.21
CA MET A 567 -4.98 28.66 0.11
C MET A 567 -5.25 29.79 1.08
N ILE A 568 -4.64 29.73 2.27
CA ILE A 568 -4.64 30.87 3.18
C ILE A 568 -3.97 31.93 2.34
N PRO A 569 -4.71 32.89 1.75
CA PRO A 569 -4.16 33.67 0.66
C PRO A 569 -2.98 34.44 1.24
N PHE A 570 -1.78 34.23 0.70
CA PHE A 570 -0.57 34.84 1.20
C PHE A 570 0.03 35.68 0.09
N ASP A 571 0.22 36.96 0.37
CA ASP A 571 0.91 37.83 -0.55
C ASP A 571 2.37 37.95 -0.11
N ASP A 572 3.30 37.55 -0.98
CA ASP A 572 4.73 37.51 -0.67
C ASP A 572 5.40 38.89 -0.67
N VAL A 573 4.80 39.84 0.05
CA VAL A 573 5.25 41.21 0.25
C VAL A 573 5.68 41.42 1.70
N ALA A 574 6.70 42.22 1.93
CA ALA A 574 7.11 42.63 3.27
C ALA A 574 6.16 43.68 3.85
N TYR A 575 6.02 43.69 5.17
CA TYR A 575 5.40 44.81 5.90
C TYR A 575 6.09 46.12 5.49
N PRO A 576 5.33 47.16 5.11
CA PRO A 576 5.88 48.29 4.34
C PRO A 576 6.57 49.34 5.21
N LEU A 577 6.46 49.26 6.53
CA LEU A 577 7.01 50.24 7.47
C LEU A 577 8.16 49.63 8.27
N THR A 578 9.18 50.45 8.54
CA THR A 578 10.25 50.09 9.47
C THR A 578 9.67 50.00 10.88
N LEU A 579 9.85 48.87 11.55
CA LEU A 579 9.39 48.72 12.93
C LEU A 579 10.19 49.64 13.86
N GLY A 580 9.49 50.47 14.64
CA GLY A 580 10.11 51.30 15.67
C GLY A 580 10.62 50.46 16.84
N ARG A 581 11.47 51.06 17.70
CA ARG A 581 11.93 50.41 18.95
C ARG A 581 10.80 50.04 19.92
N ASP A 582 9.63 50.62 19.73
CA ASP A 582 8.45 50.44 20.59
C ASP A 582 7.56 49.26 20.13
N ALA A 583 7.91 48.57 19.02
CA ALA A 583 7.17 47.39 18.57
C ALA A 583 7.29 46.25 19.59
N ALA A 584 6.17 45.60 19.89
CA ALA A 584 6.12 44.47 20.81
C ALA A 584 6.06 43.15 20.05
N ALA A 585 6.81 42.15 20.53
CA ALA A 585 6.75 40.77 20.06
C ALA A 585 6.48 39.84 21.26
N CYS A 586 5.50 38.96 21.15
CA CYS A 586 5.02 38.10 22.23
C CYS A 586 4.87 36.65 21.75
N PRO A 587 5.65 35.70 22.29
CA PRO A 587 5.43 34.27 22.08
C PRO A 587 4.28 33.74 22.96
N GLU A 588 3.37 32.95 22.38
CA GLU A 588 2.21 32.36 23.05
C GLU A 588 2.19 30.82 22.92
N PHE A 589 1.94 30.11 24.02
CA PHE A 589 1.69 28.66 24.05
C PHE A 589 0.23 28.37 24.44
N SER A 590 -0.28 27.21 24.02
CA SER A 590 -1.58 26.70 24.47
C SER A 590 -1.37 25.49 25.39
N THR A 591 -1.68 25.66 26.68
CA THR A 591 -1.56 24.61 27.70
C THR A 591 -2.85 24.50 28.48
N SER A 592 -3.46 23.32 28.48
CA SER A 592 -4.55 23.01 29.39
C SER A 592 -4.00 22.58 30.74
N VAL A 593 -4.47 23.20 31.82
CA VAL A 593 -4.05 22.86 33.19
C VAL A 593 -5.30 22.42 33.96
N ALA A 594 -5.30 21.19 34.43
CA ALA A 594 -6.35 20.64 35.28
C ALA A 594 -5.80 20.44 36.69
N VAL A 595 -6.45 21.05 37.69
CA VAL A 595 -6.13 20.84 39.11
C VAL A 595 -7.04 19.74 39.64
N THR A 596 -6.43 18.63 40.06
CA THR A 596 -7.13 17.51 40.71
C THR A 596 -7.62 17.89 42.10
N ALA A 597 -8.59 17.15 42.63
CA ALA A 597 -9.14 17.39 43.97
C ALA A 597 -8.11 17.27 45.11
N SER A 598 -6.96 16.62 44.88
CA SER A 598 -5.84 16.53 45.82
C SER A 598 -4.88 17.73 45.75
N GLY A 599 -5.14 18.71 44.88
CA GLY A 599 -4.31 19.90 44.67
C GLY A 599 -3.17 19.70 43.66
N HIS A 600 -3.01 18.52 43.06
CA HIS A 600 -2.00 18.28 42.04
C HIS A 600 -2.46 18.78 40.67
N GLU A 601 -1.55 19.36 39.89
CA GLU A 601 -1.79 19.78 38.51
C GLU A 601 -1.44 18.69 37.50
N TYR A 602 -2.32 18.53 36.51
CA TYR A 602 -2.03 17.86 35.27
C TYR A 602 -1.97 18.90 34.15
N ARG A 603 -0.84 19.01 33.45
CA ARG A 603 -0.63 20.00 32.38
C ARG A 603 -0.50 19.27 31.06
N ASN A 604 -1.34 19.64 30.10
CA ASN A 604 -1.31 19.12 28.74
C ASN A 604 -0.97 20.27 27.78
N ALA A 605 0.26 20.26 27.25
CA ALA A 605 0.69 21.22 26.23
C ALA A 605 0.02 20.85 24.89
N LEU A 606 -0.89 21.70 24.43
CA LEU A 606 -1.64 21.48 23.19
C LEU A 606 -0.82 21.87 21.96
N TRP A 607 0.12 22.82 22.11
CA TRP A 607 1.03 23.24 21.05
C TRP A 607 2.48 22.94 21.44
N SER A 608 3.23 22.33 20.52
CA SER A 608 4.66 22.04 20.69
C SER A 608 5.57 23.24 20.45
N ASP A 609 5.05 24.32 19.86
CA ASP A 609 5.83 25.49 19.45
C ASP A 609 5.05 26.80 19.73
N ALA A 610 5.75 27.87 20.08
CA ALA A 610 5.16 29.16 20.43
C ALA A 610 4.64 29.87 19.19
N ARG A 611 3.41 30.38 19.22
CA ARG A 611 2.85 31.24 18.17
C ARG A 611 3.17 32.70 18.48
N MET A 612 3.70 33.43 17.52
CA MET A 612 4.05 34.83 17.71
C MET A 612 2.85 35.76 17.51
N ARG A 613 2.77 36.77 18.38
CA ARG A 613 1.93 37.97 18.21
C ARG A 613 2.82 39.19 18.21
N TYR A 614 2.44 40.17 17.39
CA TYR A 614 3.16 41.43 17.29
C TYR A 614 2.20 42.59 17.48
N ASP A 615 2.68 43.68 18.06
CA ASP A 615 2.03 44.99 17.94
C ASP A 615 3.01 45.95 17.27
N VAL A 616 2.65 46.36 16.05
CA VAL A 616 3.49 47.21 15.18
C VAL A 616 2.96 48.63 15.06
N GLY A 617 1.92 48.98 15.82
CA GLY A 617 1.35 50.32 15.89
C GLY A 617 2.26 51.34 16.59
N PRO A 618 2.84 51.01 17.77
CA PRO A 618 3.69 51.93 18.51
C PRO A 618 4.87 52.43 17.66
N GLY A 619 4.90 53.74 17.41
CA GLY A 619 5.96 54.40 16.66
C GLY A 619 5.54 54.98 15.30
N ILE A 620 4.34 54.67 14.81
CA ILE A 620 3.78 55.28 13.59
C ILE A 620 3.27 56.68 13.93
N ARG A 621 3.90 57.73 13.38
CA ARG A 621 3.66 59.12 13.82
C ARG A 621 3.40 60.11 12.68
N SER A 622 3.68 59.74 11.43
CA SER A 622 3.48 60.62 10.27
C SER A 622 2.24 60.25 9.44
N GLU A 623 1.62 61.25 8.83
CA GLU A 623 0.48 61.07 7.92
C GLU A 623 0.84 60.16 6.72
N ALA A 624 2.08 60.24 6.23
CA ALA A 624 2.58 59.41 5.14
C ALA A 624 2.68 57.91 5.52
N GLU A 625 3.16 57.60 6.72
CA GLU A 625 3.21 56.22 7.23
C GLU A 625 1.81 55.66 7.47
N LEU A 626 0.90 56.47 8.03
CA LEU A 626 -0.51 56.09 8.19
C LEU A 626 -1.18 55.81 6.84
N GLY A 627 -0.97 56.66 5.83
CA GLY A 627 -1.47 56.43 4.48
C GLY A 627 -0.95 55.12 3.89
N THR A 628 0.33 54.81 4.12
CA THR A 628 0.95 53.55 3.70
C THR A 628 0.32 52.34 4.40
N LEU A 629 0.10 52.42 5.72
CA LEU A 629 -0.53 51.35 6.50
C LEU A 629 -1.99 51.11 6.08
N ILE A 630 -2.78 52.17 5.90
CA ILE A 630 -4.19 52.06 5.47
C ILE A 630 -4.27 51.40 4.08
N ALA A 631 -3.40 51.82 3.15
CA ALA A 631 -3.33 51.23 1.82
C ALA A 631 -2.96 49.74 1.88
N PHE A 632 -1.97 49.39 2.72
CA PHE A 632 -1.53 48.02 2.91
C PHE A 632 -2.62 47.14 3.56
N PHE A 633 -3.27 47.61 4.62
CA PHE A 633 -4.38 46.93 5.29
C PHE A 633 -5.53 46.63 4.33
N ARG A 634 -5.93 47.62 3.52
CA ARG A 634 -6.96 47.45 2.48
C ARG A 634 -6.54 46.45 1.42
N ALA A 635 -5.29 46.49 0.97
CA ALA A 635 -4.77 45.55 -0.02
C ALA A 635 -4.72 44.10 0.50
N ARG A 636 -4.68 43.87 1.82
CA ARG A 636 -4.71 42.54 2.46
C ARG A 636 -6.10 42.10 2.90
N TYR A 637 -7.12 42.95 2.75
CA TYR A 637 -8.48 42.66 3.21
C TYR A 637 -8.53 42.28 4.71
N GLY A 638 -7.80 43.05 5.54
CA GLY A 638 -7.69 42.76 6.97
C GLY A 638 -6.98 41.42 7.26
N PRO A 639 -7.55 40.50 8.05
CA PRO A 639 -6.93 39.22 8.39
C PRO A 639 -6.95 38.20 7.25
N ALA A 640 -7.65 38.48 6.15
CA ALA A 640 -7.89 37.51 5.09
C ALA A 640 -6.64 37.15 4.26
N ARG A 641 -5.64 38.05 4.15
CA ARG A 641 -4.40 37.76 3.42
C ARG A 641 -3.15 37.95 4.27
N GLY A 642 -2.29 36.94 4.29
CA GLY A 642 -1.01 36.97 4.99
C GLY A 642 0.08 37.75 4.25
N PHE A 643 1.13 38.13 4.97
CA PHE A 643 2.31 38.83 4.44
C PHE A 643 3.54 38.57 5.33
N ARG A 644 4.72 39.01 4.89
CA ARG A 644 5.99 38.83 5.61
C ARG A 644 6.24 39.94 6.61
N LEU A 645 6.61 39.59 7.84
CA LEU A 645 7.10 40.52 8.86
C LEU A 645 8.53 40.16 9.24
N ARG A 646 9.44 41.13 9.12
CA ARG A 646 10.78 41.01 9.71
C ARG A 646 10.65 41.26 11.22
N ASP A 647 10.71 40.19 12.02
CA ASP A 647 10.76 40.31 13.47
C ASP A 647 12.04 41.09 13.86
N PRO A 648 11.95 42.21 14.60
CA PRO A 648 13.13 43.03 14.91
C PRO A 648 14.03 42.37 15.97
N PHE A 649 13.50 41.42 16.73
CA PHE A 649 14.22 40.72 17.79
C PHE A 649 14.72 39.36 17.33
N ASP A 650 14.13 38.75 16.30
CA ASP A 650 14.42 37.38 15.93
C ASP A 650 14.26 37.09 14.43
N PHE A 651 15.29 37.38 13.64
CA PHE A 651 15.26 37.26 12.17
C PHE A 651 16.48 36.58 11.55
N SER A 652 17.38 36.03 12.36
CA SER A 652 18.63 35.43 11.90
C SER A 652 18.85 34.05 12.50
N SER A 653 19.43 33.13 11.72
CA SER A 653 19.97 31.86 12.22
C SER A 653 21.11 32.06 13.23
N ALA A 654 21.87 33.15 13.10
CA ALA A 654 22.95 33.50 14.01
C ALA A 654 22.41 34.21 15.25
N ALA A 655 22.34 33.48 16.37
CA ALA A 655 21.72 33.92 17.61
C ALA A 655 20.29 34.42 17.38
N MET A 656 20.05 35.73 17.46
CA MET A 656 18.73 36.35 17.27
C MET A 656 18.71 37.31 16.07
N THR A 657 19.74 38.15 15.97
CA THR A 657 19.85 39.21 14.95
C THR A 657 21.24 39.28 14.29
N GLY A 658 22.08 38.25 14.50
CA GLY A 658 23.46 38.21 14.02
C GLY A 658 23.60 38.06 12.50
N THR A 659 24.82 38.18 11.99
CA THR A 659 25.10 37.91 10.56
C THR A 659 25.22 36.39 10.33
N PRO A 660 24.47 35.81 9.37
CA PRO A 660 24.48 34.36 9.18
C PRO A 660 25.82 33.79 8.72
N SER A 661 26.19 32.64 9.28
CA SER A 661 27.30 31.79 8.83
C SER A 661 26.78 30.41 8.45
N ALA A 662 27.48 29.69 7.56
CA ALA A 662 27.06 28.35 7.13
C ALA A 662 26.97 27.31 8.28
N SER A 663 27.53 27.63 9.46
CA SER A 663 27.56 26.78 10.65
C SER A 663 26.47 27.08 11.69
N ASP A 664 25.58 28.04 11.47
CA ASP A 664 24.71 28.57 12.52
C ASP A 664 23.72 27.55 13.11
N GLN A 665 22.93 26.90 12.26
CA GLN A 665 21.87 25.98 12.69
C GLN A 665 22.11 24.61 12.10
N ARG A 666 22.12 23.57 12.94
CA ARG A 666 22.10 22.19 12.46
C ARG A 666 20.68 21.86 11.99
N ILE A 667 20.54 21.61 10.68
CA ILE A 667 19.26 21.29 10.04
C ILE A 667 19.09 19.80 9.78
N GLY A 668 20.16 19.02 9.92
CA GLY A 668 20.11 17.58 9.75
C GLY A 668 21.48 16.92 9.79
N SER A 669 21.51 15.64 9.43
CA SER A 669 22.74 14.91 9.11
C SER A 669 22.46 14.00 7.95
N GLY A 670 23.44 13.89 7.05
CA GLY A 670 23.35 12.95 5.94
C GLY A 670 23.25 11.53 6.46
N ASP A 671 22.43 10.74 5.81
CA ASP A 671 22.29 9.29 5.96
C ASP A 671 22.72 8.56 4.66
N GLY A 672 23.08 9.31 3.61
CA GLY A 672 23.38 8.79 2.28
C GLY A 672 22.15 8.57 1.40
N MET A 673 20.94 8.89 1.88
CA MET A 673 19.66 8.61 1.21
C MET A 673 18.80 9.88 1.10
N ALA A 674 18.51 10.54 2.22
CA ALA A 674 17.74 11.78 2.26
C ALA A 674 18.47 12.93 1.56
N SER A 675 17.78 13.61 0.65
CA SER A 675 18.33 14.73 -0.12
C SER A 675 17.65 16.07 0.15
N ARG A 676 16.66 16.10 1.05
CA ARG A 676 15.84 17.28 1.33
C ARG A 676 15.79 17.54 2.83
N PHE A 677 16.13 18.77 3.22
CA PHE A 677 16.24 19.18 4.62
C PHE A 677 15.51 20.50 4.84
N ARG A 678 14.80 20.63 5.96
CA ARG A 678 14.03 21.85 6.26
C ARG A 678 14.86 22.82 7.08
N LEU A 679 14.78 24.10 6.74
CA LEU A 679 15.36 25.16 7.56
C LEU A 679 14.63 25.21 8.90
N VAL A 680 15.42 25.15 9.97
CA VAL A 680 14.94 25.12 11.35
C VAL A 680 15.81 25.99 12.22
N LYS A 681 15.18 26.73 13.14
CA LYS A 681 15.86 27.48 14.18
C LYS A 681 15.61 26.82 15.52
N ASN A 682 16.68 26.54 16.26
CA ASN A 682 16.60 25.87 17.55
C ASN A 682 16.67 26.90 18.70
N TYR A 683 15.79 26.76 19.69
CA TYR A 683 15.72 27.52 20.93
C TYR A 683 15.83 26.55 22.11
N GLY A 684 17.06 26.07 22.38
CA GLY A 684 17.25 24.94 23.30
C GLY A 684 16.67 23.66 22.71
N GLU A 685 15.74 23.01 23.42
CA GLU A 685 15.05 21.79 22.94
C GLU A 685 13.89 22.09 21.96
N GLN A 686 13.45 23.35 21.89
CA GLN A 686 12.39 23.77 20.98
C GLN A 686 12.94 23.99 19.58
N GLN A 687 12.26 23.48 18.57
CA GLN A 687 12.62 23.66 17.17
C GLN A 687 11.50 24.36 16.40
N ARG A 688 11.83 25.51 15.81
CA ARG A 688 10.94 26.29 14.95
C ARG A 688 11.26 26.05 13.49
N ARG A 689 10.24 25.73 12.69
CA ARG A 689 10.36 25.63 11.23
C ARG A 689 10.40 27.02 10.61
N ILE A 690 11.25 27.21 9.60
CA ILE A 690 11.43 28.50 8.93
C ILE A 690 10.96 28.38 7.48
N THR A 691 9.78 28.93 7.17
CA THR A 691 9.13 28.78 5.86
C THR A 691 9.36 29.96 4.90
N ARG A 692 9.86 31.08 5.42
CA ARG A 692 10.12 32.34 4.67
C ARG A 692 11.56 32.82 4.86
N PRO A 693 12.58 32.02 4.48
CA PRO A 693 13.96 32.51 4.48
C PRO A 693 14.14 33.59 3.41
N GLN A 694 15.11 34.47 3.59
CA GLN A 694 15.56 35.38 2.54
C GLN A 694 16.54 34.62 1.64
N PRO A 695 16.18 34.28 0.38
CA PRO A 695 16.95 33.30 -0.40
C PRO A 695 18.43 33.67 -0.60
N GLY A 696 18.73 34.95 -0.84
CA GLY A 696 20.11 35.43 -1.03
C GLY A 696 20.97 35.44 0.24
N SER A 697 20.42 35.10 1.40
CA SER A 697 21.17 35.01 2.67
C SER A 697 21.51 33.57 3.07
N ILE A 698 20.95 32.58 2.36
CA ILE A 698 21.10 31.17 2.71
C ILE A 698 22.53 30.71 2.41
N ARG A 699 23.19 30.15 3.41
CA ARG A 699 24.51 29.53 3.35
C ARG A 699 24.39 28.13 3.91
N ILE A 700 24.84 27.12 3.18
CA ILE A 700 24.74 25.72 3.59
C ILE A 700 26.14 25.13 3.70
N ALA A 701 26.41 24.40 4.77
CA ALA A 701 27.60 23.58 4.90
C ALA A 701 27.24 22.11 5.13
N VAL A 702 28.02 21.23 4.50
CA VAL A 702 27.95 19.78 4.66
C VAL A 702 29.31 19.31 5.16
N GLY A 703 29.36 18.63 6.31
CA GLY A 703 30.64 18.23 6.91
C GLY A 703 31.53 19.42 7.25
N ALA A 704 30.94 20.54 7.68
CA ALA A 704 31.59 21.83 7.94
C ALA A 704 32.21 22.54 6.72
N VAL A 705 31.95 22.07 5.50
CA VAL A 705 32.39 22.72 4.25
C VAL A 705 31.19 23.42 3.59
N GLU A 706 31.28 24.74 3.39
CA GLU A 706 30.27 25.51 2.68
C GLU A 706 30.17 25.05 1.22
N THR A 707 28.94 24.86 0.73
CA THR A 707 28.66 24.34 -0.60
C THR A 707 27.53 25.12 -1.27
N ALA A 708 27.56 25.16 -2.61
CA ALA A 708 26.50 25.70 -3.45
C ALA A 708 25.72 24.60 -4.20
N ALA A 709 26.01 23.32 -3.92
CA ALA A 709 25.38 22.16 -4.57
C ALA A 709 23.98 21.85 -3.99
N TRP A 710 23.14 22.85 -3.92
CA TRP A 710 21.78 22.77 -3.39
C TRP A 710 20.89 23.81 -4.08
N ARG A 711 19.58 23.63 -3.99
CA ARG A 711 18.58 24.61 -4.41
C ARG A 711 17.58 24.86 -3.29
N TYR A 712 17.02 26.07 -3.28
CA TYR A 712 15.92 26.44 -2.39
C TYR A 712 14.59 26.10 -3.05
N GLU A 713 13.70 25.46 -2.31
CA GLU A 713 12.30 25.26 -2.66
C GLU A 713 11.40 25.93 -1.61
N ALA A 714 10.20 26.35 -2.04
CA ALA A 714 9.26 27.08 -1.19
C ALA A 714 8.97 26.37 0.14
N GLY A 715 8.70 27.13 1.20
CA GLY A 715 8.39 26.56 2.52
C GLY A 715 9.62 26.19 3.36
N GLY A 716 10.81 26.67 2.96
CA GLY A 716 12.04 26.51 3.73
C GLY A 716 12.81 25.24 3.42
N TRP A 717 12.68 24.69 2.22
CA TRP A 717 13.34 23.42 1.86
C TRP A 717 14.65 23.67 1.15
N ILE A 718 15.69 22.96 1.58
CA ILE A 718 17.00 22.86 0.92
C ILE A 718 17.09 21.48 0.29
N VAL A 719 17.27 21.45 -1.02
CA VAL A 719 17.31 20.20 -1.79
C VAL A 719 18.67 20.04 -2.44
N PHE A 720 19.32 18.92 -2.15
CA PHE A 720 20.59 18.51 -2.76
C PHE A 720 20.33 17.65 -4.00
N ASP A 721 21.22 17.76 -4.98
CA ASP A 721 21.16 16.91 -6.19
C ASP A 721 21.64 15.47 -5.91
N SER A 722 22.45 15.29 -4.87
CA SER A 722 22.91 14.01 -4.35
C SER A 722 22.77 14.00 -2.83
N ALA A 723 22.36 12.87 -2.24
CA ALA A 723 22.20 12.75 -0.80
C ALA A 723 23.54 13.01 -0.08
N PRO A 724 23.58 13.88 0.95
CA PRO A 724 24.76 14.05 1.78
C PRO A 724 25.19 12.72 2.43
N ALA A 725 26.50 12.47 2.49
CA ALA A 725 27.05 11.21 3.00
C ALA A 725 26.65 10.93 4.47
N ALA A 726 26.55 9.64 4.81
CA ALA A 726 26.20 9.20 6.15
C ALA A 726 27.09 9.84 7.24
N GLY A 727 26.47 10.41 8.26
CA GLY A 727 27.14 11.08 9.38
C GLY A 727 27.61 12.51 9.09
N ALA A 728 27.51 13.00 7.85
CA ALA A 728 27.91 14.37 7.53
C ALA A 728 26.92 15.38 8.14
N PRO A 729 27.34 16.24 9.09
CA PRO A 729 26.44 17.25 9.64
C PRO A 729 26.05 18.25 8.56
N ILE A 730 24.77 18.62 8.52
CA ILE A 730 24.23 19.62 7.60
C ILE A 730 23.84 20.82 8.43
N THR A 731 24.48 21.96 8.15
CA THR A 731 24.24 23.22 8.83
C THR A 731 23.84 24.30 7.84
N ALA A 732 23.06 25.26 8.31
CA ALA A 732 22.56 26.36 7.52
C ALA A 732 22.63 27.68 8.29
N GLY A 733 23.05 28.73 7.60
CA GLY A 733 22.86 30.12 8.00
C GLY A 733 21.91 30.82 7.05
N TYR A 734 21.00 31.63 7.57
CA TYR A 734 20.01 32.38 6.79
C TYR A 734 19.37 33.48 7.62
N LEU A 735 18.90 34.52 6.94
CA LEU A 735 17.92 35.46 7.47
C LEU A 735 16.51 34.98 7.13
N PHE A 736 15.52 35.35 7.92
CA PHE A 736 14.12 34.96 7.67
C PHE A 736 13.12 36.04 8.08
N ASP A 737 11.93 35.93 7.49
CA ASP A 737 10.74 36.68 7.87
C ASP A 737 9.73 35.74 8.56
N VAL A 738 8.82 36.29 9.34
CA VAL A 738 7.71 35.58 9.97
C VAL A 738 6.44 35.79 9.13
N PRO A 739 5.74 34.72 8.69
CA PRO A 739 4.46 34.88 8.01
C PRO A 739 3.41 35.32 9.03
N VAL A 740 2.78 36.47 8.81
CA VAL A 740 1.77 37.04 9.70
C VAL A 740 0.54 37.49 8.93
N ARG A 741 -0.56 37.74 9.65
CA ARG A 741 -1.71 38.51 9.17
C ARG A 741 -2.11 39.57 10.20
N PHE A 742 -2.93 40.52 9.79
CA PHE A 742 -3.64 41.37 10.75
C PHE A 742 -4.50 40.52 11.69
N ALA A 743 -4.58 40.92 12.95
CA ALA A 743 -5.36 40.24 13.98
C ALA A 743 -6.87 40.50 13.83
N GLU A 744 -7.22 41.71 13.38
CA GLU A 744 -8.59 42.26 13.37
C GLU A 744 -9.04 42.67 11.96
N ASP A 745 -10.36 42.64 11.72
CA ASP A 745 -11.02 43.12 10.50
C ASP A 745 -11.11 44.65 10.41
N ARG A 746 -10.64 45.37 11.43
CA ARG A 746 -10.64 46.83 11.50
C ARG A 746 -9.25 47.37 11.83
N LEU A 747 -8.98 48.59 11.37
CA LEU A 747 -7.77 49.33 11.69
C LEU A 747 -8.17 50.71 12.23
N ASP A 748 -7.86 50.97 13.50
CA ASP A 748 -8.16 52.25 14.16
C ASP A 748 -6.97 53.21 14.00
N VAL A 749 -7.23 54.39 13.41
CA VAL A 749 -6.24 55.46 13.15
C VAL A 749 -6.80 56.82 13.57
N SER A 750 -6.01 57.62 14.29
CA SER A 750 -6.41 58.94 14.81
C SER A 750 -5.40 60.04 14.48
N GLY A 751 -5.88 61.24 14.17
CA GLY A 751 -5.05 62.44 13.99
C GLY A 751 -4.93 63.22 15.29
N VAL A 752 -3.70 63.53 15.74
CA VAL A 752 -3.44 64.20 17.03
C VAL A 752 -3.01 65.67 16.84
N SER A 753 -2.48 66.07 15.67
CA SER A 753 -2.29 67.47 15.24
C SER A 753 -2.08 67.63 13.73
N PHE A 754 -1.94 68.87 13.21
CA PHE A 754 -1.91 69.26 11.78
C PHE A 754 -0.88 68.53 10.87
N ALA A 755 0.02 67.73 11.43
CA ALA A 755 0.96 66.86 10.69
C ALA A 755 1.31 65.54 11.41
N ALA A 756 0.65 65.22 12.53
CA ALA A 756 0.94 64.04 13.34
C ALA A 756 -0.34 63.21 13.54
N GLY A 757 -0.30 61.97 13.09
CA GLY A 757 -1.33 60.97 13.38
C GLY A 757 -0.70 59.74 14.02
N GLU A 758 -1.49 58.96 14.74
CA GLU A 758 -1.04 57.78 15.47
C GLU A 758 -1.93 56.56 15.15
N ALA A 759 -1.31 55.38 15.17
CA ALA A 759 -1.99 54.10 15.20
C ALA A 759 -1.61 53.43 16.53
N PRO A 760 -2.43 53.55 17.59
CA PRO A 760 -2.02 53.18 18.95
C PRO A 760 -1.72 51.68 19.10
N SER A 761 -2.38 50.83 18.31
CA SER A 761 -2.10 49.41 18.22
C SER A 761 -2.41 48.88 16.83
N VAL A 762 -1.52 48.04 16.30
CA VAL A 762 -1.69 47.31 15.05
C VAL A 762 -1.27 45.87 15.33
N ALA A 763 -2.21 45.08 15.84
CA ALA A 763 -1.96 43.70 16.23
C ALA A 763 -1.81 42.80 14.99
N LEU A 764 -0.71 42.05 14.93
CA LEU A 764 -0.45 41.01 13.94
C LEU A 764 -0.32 39.66 14.65
N ILE A 765 -0.72 38.60 13.95
CA ILE A 765 -0.63 37.23 14.48
C ILE A 765 0.07 36.36 13.43
N GLU A 766 1.02 35.54 13.88
CA GLU A 766 1.69 34.54 13.05
C GLU A 766 0.69 33.55 12.45
N ILE A 767 0.89 33.26 11.17
CA ILE A 767 0.22 32.19 10.44
C ILE A 767 1.06 30.93 10.58
N ARG A 768 0.44 29.85 11.07
CA ARG A 768 1.05 28.52 11.02
C ARG A 768 0.79 27.93 9.64
N GLU A 769 1.79 27.98 8.78
CA GLU A 769 1.71 27.36 7.45
C GLU A 769 1.74 25.83 7.59
N ALA A 770 0.86 25.14 6.85
CA ALA A 770 0.82 23.68 6.83
C ALA A 770 2.16 23.11 6.32
N ALA A 771 2.49 21.91 6.81
CA ALA A 771 3.77 21.24 6.58
C ALA A 771 4.01 20.94 5.11
#